data_AF-A0A093XVV0-F1
#
_entry.id   AF-A0A093XVV0-F1
#
_cell.length_a   1.000
_cell.length_b   1.000
_cell.length_c   1.000
_cell.angle_alpha   90.00
_cell.angle_beta   90.00
_cell.angle_gamma   90.00
#
_symmetry.space_group_name_H-M   'P 1'
#
loop_
_entity.id
_entity.type
_entity.pdbx_description
1 polymer ?
#
loop_
_entity_poly.entity_id
_entity_poly.type
_entity_poly.pdbx_seq_one_letter_code
_entity_poly.pdbx_strand_id
1 'polypeptide(L)'
;MRNSPICNIDFILGQMSLDCTYTAPCRKSTPRKRRSSTKSDDDTSNTQSRLQHLETLVEELTEHVKVAEEHNEVLDQIQIQGRRPINTTSTSTITTVGVEHADQGKIPGSMYLPPLHHVLPIVQRFLESFNATLPLFHAQTLLRLVHGFYSHEPQQRDPVAWAAINVVLALAYRQRLAGSNNTNCSVDYLNKAESVLSTIILGNIHLLNIQVLVGIVMLEQESQDLQHALILIATTMRLAHKIGLHNRASSENLDPADARQRACVFWMAYILDKDLSMRSKMPSIQLDDDIDLDLPSHEGAEYQINDESELNETGICRGVVTTMDGTVKMNYFVTRIQLAVIEGGVYDYLYSTRSQKRSAEERSHALESVACALTTWKTSIPAEFSASMALDRVTPGILRFLGVLHSTSMLCTTLLNQANAWNDQWMGSIRKYARDSTIPRLPAQWEALVDEARDLAVLLRALPAPDRWNFWITGCSDMASMMLLTVNGMQRTQHDTPSLDDQLVEAGLGTLDKIIEETQSEVVRSFRDMCKDTNANMSSNTELHPGDKYFRSFTKTWHNRSYPQISPLRSDLQVSESVVFITGGGSGIGKATAIAFANAGAGAIAIFGRRLDRLQSAAEEVSKANPNGTTKVIFERVNLSQRAAVDTAFASAVKQAGGAKIDIFIHNAGILQTAGLVAGYDENEYRKGLELNMVGAFNTVQAMFPLLASKAKVFNISSCIAHISVMPGCWAYAASKIANTKMFDYLQIENPDLHIVNVHPGVVDTEINANTEHAGLGVDEVDLPAHFLVWLASREAEFLKGKFVWVNWDVDELKARADEIKNLPLLKVLLNGVPL
;
A
#
# COMPACT_ATOMS: atom_id res chain seq x y z
N MET A 1 18.66 43.19 1.70
CA MET A 1 19.07 41.84 2.11
C MET A 1 18.21 41.44 3.29
N ARG A 2 17.02 40.89 3.03
CA ARG A 2 16.13 40.24 4.01
C ARG A 2 15.36 39.16 3.25
N ASN A 3 15.35 37.97 3.84
CA ASN A 3 15.17 36.68 3.19
C ASN A 3 13.70 36.32 2.92
N SER A 4 13.53 35.40 1.97
CA SER A 4 12.29 34.76 1.49
C SER A 4 11.86 33.63 2.44
N PRO A 5 10.57 33.20 2.47
CA PRO A 5 10.07 32.10 3.32
C PRO A 5 10.77 30.74 3.14
N ILE A 6 11.51 30.54 2.04
CA ILE A 6 12.28 29.30 1.79
C ILE A 6 13.57 29.24 2.64
N CYS A 7 14.08 30.38 3.10
CA CYS A 7 15.35 30.46 3.86
C CYS A 7 15.20 30.07 5.35
N ASN A 8 13.98 30.05 5.90
CA ASN A 8 13.72 29.64 7.28
C ASN A 8 13.74 28.11 7.47
N ILE A 9 13.52 27.34 6.39
CA ILE A 9 13.65 25.87 6.42
C ILE A 9 15.11 25.48 6.69
N ASP A 10 16.07 26.17 6.06
CA ASP A 10 17.50 25.92 6.25
C ASP A 10 18.00 26.28 7.66
N PHE A 11 17.44 27.33 8.27
CA PHE A 11 17.78 27.77 9.63
C PHE A 11 17.31 26.78 10.71
N ILE A 12 16.19 26.08 10.47
CA ILE A 12 15.58 25.11 11.41
C ILE A 12 16.14 23.69 11.22
N LEU A 13 16.69 23.36 10.03
CA LEU A 13 17.25 22.04 9.70
C LEU A 13 18.79 21.94 9.79
N GLY A 14 19.50 23.03 10.09
CA GLY A 14 20.90 22.99 10.54
C GLY A 14 21.96 22.57 9.52
N GLN A 15 21.93 23.07 8.27
CA GLN A 15 23.05 22.91 7.32
C GLN A 15 23.45 24.19 6.55
N MET A 16 24.76 24.32 6.32
CA MET A 16 25.45 25.43 5.66
C MET A 16 25.37 25.38 4.12
N SER A 17 24.94 26.50 3.53
CA SER A 17 25.41 27.12 2.27
C SER A 17 25.36 26.34 0.94
N LEU A 18 24.51 26.83 0.02
CA LEU A 18 24.89 27.18 -1.37
C LEU A 18 23.96 28.30 -1.92
N ASP A 19 24.56 29.20 -2.71
CA ASP A 19 24.08 30.54 -3.10
C ASP A 19 22.60 30.67 -3.53
N CYS A 20 21.83 31.46 -2.76
CA CYS A 20 20.50 31.93 -3.15
C CYS A 20 20.53 33.43 -3.49
N THR A 21 20.67 33.77 -4.77
CA THR A 21 20.47 35.15 -5.26
C THR A 21 19.02 35.36 -5.68
N TYR A 22 18.15 35.72 -4.73
CA TYR A 22 16.85 36.29 -5.06
C TYR A 22 16.52 37.52 -4.19
N THR A 23 16.47 38.69 -4.83
CA THR A 23 15.94 39.92 -4.25
C THR A 23 14.47 40.11 -4.61
N ALA A 24 13.60 40.24 -3.60
CA ALA A 24 12.19 40.56 -3.77
C ALA A 24 11.98 41.94 -4.44
N PRO A 25 10.97 42.12 -5.32
CA PRO A 25 10.57 43.45 -5.77
C PRO A 25 9.85 44.19 -4.63
N CYS A 26 10.54 45.18 -4.07
CA CYS A 26 9.95 46.16 -3.16
C CYS A 26 8.96 47.04 -3.95
N ARG A 27 7.72 47.21 -3.46
CA ARG A 27 6.85 48.30 -3.90
C ARG A 27 7.50 49.64 -3.55
N LYS A 28 8.27 50.22 -4.47
CA LYS A 28 8.63 51.65 -4.44
C LYS A 28 7.67 52.40 -5.37
N SER A 29 6.90 53.31 -4.80
CA SER A 29 6.20 54.34 -5.57
C SER A 29 7.23 55.32 -6.13
N THR A 30 7.32 55.44 -7.46
CA THR A 30 8.03 56.55 -8.11
C THR A 30 7.17 57.17 -9.22
N PRO A 31 7.29 58.49 -9.45
CA PRO A 31 6.21 59.34 -9.91
C PRO A 31 6.04 59.35 -11.43
N ARG A 32 4.79 59.50 -11.86
CA ARG A 32 4.35 59.64 -13.26
C ARG A 32 5.12 60.77 -13.97
N LYS A 33 5.84 60.46 -15.05
CA LYS A 33 6.19 61.41 -16.13
C LYS A 33 5.57 60.96 -17.45
N ARG A 34 4.79 61.86 -18.04
CA ARG A 34 4.07 61.74 -19.33
C ARG A 34 5.02 61.60 -20.54
N ARG A 35 4.62 60.79 -21.52
CA ARG A 35 4.73 60.98 -22.99
C ARG A 35 3.86 59.92 -23.67
N SER A 36 2.65 60.27 -24.14
CA SER A 36 2.26 60.72 -25.49
C SER A 36 2.17 59.59 -26.54
N SER A 37 0.93 59.14 -26.74
CA SER A 37 0.25 58.69 -27.97
C SER A 37 1.08 58.22 -29.17
N THR A 38 0.84 56.99 -29.64
CA THR A 38 0.15 56.70 -30.92
C THR A 38 0.07 55.19 -31.21
N LYS A 39 -1.17 54.66 -31.24
CA LYS A 39 -1.74 53.65 -32.15
C LYS A 39 -2.89 52.89 -31.46
N SER A 40 -4.08 53.48 -31.56
CA SER A 40 -5.37 52.81 -31.71
C SER A 40 -5.42 52.24 -33.16
N ASP A 41 -6.15 51.18 -33.53
CA ASP A 41 -7.60 51.03 -33.42
C ASP A 41 -8.06 49.55 -33.37
N ASP A 42 -7.15 48.57 -33.29
CA ASP A 42 -7.48 47.15 -33.51
C ASP A 42 -8.06 46.41 -32.28
N ASP A 43 -7.70 46.84 -31.06
CA ASP A 43 -8.11 46.16 -29.82
C ASP A 43 -9.53 46.52 -29.36
N THR A 44 -10.02 47.72 -29.68
CA THR A 44 -11.35 48.20 -29.26
C THR A 44 -12.50 47.47 -29.94
N SER A 45 -12.32 47.11 -31.21
CA SER A 45 -13.26 46.32 -32.00
C SER A 45 -13.51 44.95 -31.36
N ASN A 46 -12.43 44.25 -30.99
CA ASN A 46 -12.47 42.91 -30.43
C ASN A 46 -13.12 42.87 -29.03
N THR A 47 -12.87 43.88 -28.20
CA THR A 47 -13.54 43.99 -26.89
C THR A 47 -15.02 44.29 -26.99
N GLN A 48 -15.46 45.08 -27.97
CA GLN A 48 -16.86 45.45 -28.13
C GLN A 48 -17.71 44.27 -28.61
N SER A 49 -17.16 43.45 -29.53
CA SER A 49 -17.80 42.21 -30.00
C SER A 49 -17.96 41.18 -28.88
N ARG A 50 -16.96 41.07 -28.00
CA ARG A 50 -17.00 40.16 -26.84
C ARG A 50 -17.99 40.61 -25.76
N LEU A 51 -18.18 41.92 -25.61
CA LEU A 51 -19.15 42.46 -24.67
C LEU A 51 -20.59 42.22 -25.15
N GLN A 52 -20.86 42.46 -26.43
CA GLN A 52 -22.18 42.17 -27.02
C GLN A 52 -22.53 40.68 -26.94
N HIS A 53 -21.55 39.79 -27.17
CA HIS A 53 -21.78 38.34 -27.05
C HIS A 53 -22.09 37.89 -25.61
N LEU A 54 -21.45 38.51 -24.61
CA LEU A 54 -21.73 38.23 -23.20
C LEU A 54 -23.09 38.79 -22.75
N GLU A 55 -23.51 39.93 -23.28
CA GLU A 55 -24.84 40.50 -23.00
C GLU A 55 -25.95 39.61 -23.57
N THR A 56 -25.79 39.07 -24.79
CA THR A 56 -26.76 38.12 -25.37
C THR A 56 -26.87 36.82 -24.57
N LEU A 57 -25.74 36.29 -24.09
CA LEU A 57 -25.71 35.08 -23.25
C LEU A 57 -26.39 35.28 -21.89
N VAL A 58 -26.28 36.49 -21.31
CA VAL A 58 -26.95 36.83 -20.05
C VAL A 58 -28.45 36.99 -20.26
N GLU A 59 -28.90 37.54 -21.39
CA GLU A 59 -30.33 37.61 -21.73
C GLU A 59 -30.93 36.21 -21.94
N GLU A 60 -30.25 35.32 -22.69
CA GLU A 60 -30.69 33.93 -22.87
C GLU A 60 -30.78 33.15 -21.54
N LEU A 61 -29.79 33.31 -20.65
CA LEU A 61 -29.80 32.69 -19.31
C LEU A 61 -30.93 33.23 -18.43
N THR A 62 -31.27 34.51 -18.56
CA THR A 62 -32.35 35.13 -17.77
C THR A 62 -33.73 34.66 -18.25
N GLU A 63 -33.89 34.40 -19.54
CA GLU A 63 -35.12 33.82 -20.11
C GLU A 63 -35.29 32.34 -19.71
N HIS A 64 -34.19 31.58 -19.70
CA HIS A 64 -34.19 30.18 -19.24
C HIS A 64 -34.51 30.02 -17.74
N VAL A 65 -34.10 30.96 -16.90
CA VAL A 65 -34.44 30.97 -15.46
C VAL A 65 -35.92 31.28 -15.25
N LYS A 66 -36.52 32.19 -16.02
CA LYS A 66 -37.96 32.47 -15.96
C LYS A 66 -38.83 31.28 -16.36
N VAL A 67 -38.44 30.54 -17.40
CA VAL A 67 -39.15 29.33 -17.83
C VAL A 67 -39.03 28.20 -16.79
N ALA A 68 -37.91 28.13 -16.05
CA ALA A 68 -37.71 27.16 -14.97
C ALA A 68 -38.51 27.51 -13.69
N GLU A 69 -38.72 28.79 -13.40
CA GLU A 69 -39.55 29.25 -12.28
C GLU A 69 -41.05 29.01 -12.56
N GLU A 70 -41.53 29.19 -13.80
CA GLU A 70 -42.91 28.85 -14.18
C GLU A 70 -43.19 27.33 -14.17
N HIS A 71 -42.16 26.48 -14.35
CA HIS A 71 -42.29 25.02 -14.27
C HIS A 71 -42.40 24.48 -12.84
N ASN A 72 -41.83 25.19 -11.86
CA ASN A 72 -41.91 24.80 -10.44
C ASN A 72 -43.26 25.17 -9.79
N GLU A 73 -43.95 26.22 -10.26
CA GLU A 73 -45.29 26.56 -9.76
C GLU A 73 -46.38 25.55 -10.19
N VAL A 74 -46.15 24.78 -11.26
CA VAL A 74 -47.06 23.72 -11.73
C VAL A 74 -46.88 22.40 -10.94
N LEU A 75 -45.70 22.18 -10.35
CA LEU A 75 -45.39 20.98 -9.55
C LEU A 75 -45.89 21.07 -8.10
N ASP A 76 -46.00 22.28 -7.54
CA ASP A 76 -46.50 22.50 -6.18
C ASP A 76 -48.04 22.36 -6.04
N GLN A 77 -48.79 22.28 -7.14
CA GLN A 77 -50.25 22.13 -7.10
C GLN A 77 -50.75 20.66 -7.12
N ILE A 78 -49.88 19.66 -7.29
CA ILE A 78 -50.30 18.25 -7.46
C ILE A 78 -50.11 17.36 -6.20
N GLN A 79 -49.46 17.83 -5.13
CA GLN A 79 -49.17 16.98 -3.95
C GLN A 79 -49.87 17.37 -2.63
N ILE A 80 -51.11 17.87 -2.71
CA ILE A 80 -52.04 17.85 -1.57
C ILE A 80 -53.05 16.72 -1.79
N GLN A 81 -52.73 15.49 -1.36
CA GLN A 81 -53.67 14.51 -0.74
C GLN A 81 -53.07 13.10 -0.64
N GLY A 82 -52.87 12.62 0.61
CA GLY A 82 -52.94 11.19 0.93
C GLY A 82 -51.77 10.56 1.71
N ARG A 83 -51.95 10.43 3.04
CA ARG A 83 -51.51 9.34 3.98
C ARG A 83 -50.11 8.72 3.81
N ARG A 84 -49.30 8.40 4.83
CA ARG A 84 -49.31 8.30 6.31
C ARG A 84 -47.83 8.09 6.72
N PRO A 85 -47.37 8.45 7.94
CA PRO A 85 -45.97 8.29 8.32
C PRO A 85 -45.66 6.87 8.81
N ILE A 86 -44.53 6.32 8.36
CA ILE A 86 -43.85 5.15 8.96
C ILE A 86 -42.64 5.69 9.73
N ASN A 87 -42.63 5.40 11.04
CA ASN A 87 -41.53 5.71 11.95
C ASN A 87 -40.22 5.05 11.51
N THR A 88 -39.14 5.81 11.48
CA THR A 88 -37.81 5.32 11.87
C THR A 88 -37.08 6.38 12.68
N THR A 89 -36.64 5.93 13.83
CA THR A 89 -36.10 6.67 14.97
C THR A 89 -34.65 7.06 14.70
N SER A 90 -34.28 8.32 14.85
CA SER A 90 -32.90 8.76 15.11
C SER A 90 -32.96 10.09 15.86
N THR A 91 -32.79 9.97 17.17
CA THR A 91 -32.88 11.02 18.18
C THR A 91 -31.66 11.93 18.09
N SER A 92 -31.86 13.16 17.63
CA SER A 92 -31.00 14.31 17.95
C SER A 92 -31.92 15.40 18.49
N THR A 93 -32.17 15.35 19.79
CA THR A 93 -33.12 16.27 20.44
C THR A 93 -32.44 17.62 20.66
N ILE A 94 -32.61 18.55 19.72
CA ILE A 94 -32.65 19.98 20.05
C ILE A 94 -34.00 20.19 20.72
N THR A 95 -34.03 20.33 22.05
CA THR A 95 -35.23 20.82 22.74
C THR A 95 -35.02 22.30 23.06
N THR A 96 -35.59 23.16 22.23
CA THR A 96 -36.07 24.47 22.63
C THR A 96 -37.26 24.29 23.57
N VAL A 97 -37.16 24.71 24.82
CA VAL A 97 -38.32 25.05 25.66
C VAL A 97 -38.02 26.35 26.41
N GLY A 98 -38.87 27.35 26.18
CA GLY A 98 -39.26 28.34 27.19
C GLY A 98 -38.27 29.47 27.46
N VAL A 99 -38.52 30.63 26.85
CA VAL A 99 -38.08 31.92 27.40
C VAL A 99 -38.89 32.19 28.67
N GLU A 100 -38.25 32.12 29.83
CA GLU A 100 -38.63 32.90 31.01
C GLU A 100 -37.42 33.71 31.48
N HIS A 101 -37.68 34.97 31.79
CA HIS A 101 -36.70 36.00 32.09
C HIS A 101 -35.91 35.76 33.39
N ALA A 102 -34.63 36.14 33.32
CA ALA A 102 -33.73 36.58 34.39
C ALA A 102 -33.10 35.50 35.32
N ASP A 103 -31.81 35.23 35.13
CA ASP A 103 -30.80 35.49 36.17
C ASP A 103 -29.38 35.56 35.56
N GLN A 104 -28.54 36.47 36.07
CA GLN A 104 -27.16 36.68 35.64
C GLN A 104 -26.22 35.59 36.18
N GLY A 105 -25.22 35.18 35.40
CA GLY A 105 -23.96 34.56 35.83
C GLY A 105 -24.02 33.44 36.88
N LYS A 106 -24.15 32.18 36.46
CA LYS A 106 -23.84 31.02 37.32
C LYS A 106 -22.79 30.13 36.68
N ILE A 107 -21.59 30.19 37.26
CA ILE A 107 -20.55 29.15 37.22
C ILE A 107 -21.21 27.80 37.57
N PRO A 108 -20.79 26.65 37.00
CA PRO A 108 -21.34 25.35 37.37
C PRO A 108 -21.23 25.16 38.90
N GLY A 109 -22.37 25.12 39.59
CA GLY A 109 -22.48 25.29 41.05
C GLY A 109 -21.87 24.19 41.93
N SER A 110 -20.98 23.36 41.40
CA SER A 110 -20.32 22.29 42.15
C SER A 110 -18.83 22.14 41.83
N MET A 111 -18.33 22.64 40.68
CA MET A 111 -16.96 22.38 40.14
C MET A 111 -16.42 21.01 40.58
N TYR A 112 -17.25 19.99 40.40
CA TYR A 112 -17.04 18.70 41.02
C TYR A 112 -15.93 17.95 40.28
N LEU A 113 -15.01 17.38 41.05
CA LEU A 113 -14.02 16.41 40.59
C LEU A 113 -14.10 15.17 41.48
N PRO A 114 -13.73 13.98 40.98
CA PRO A 114 -13.61 12.79 41.81
C PRO A 114 -12.65 13.02 42.99
N PRO A 115 -12.69 12.20 44.05
CA PRO A 115 -11.77 12.32 45.18
C PRO A 115 -10.28 12.35 44.75
N LEU A 116 -9.45 13.09 45.48
CA LEU A 116 -8.03 13.30 45.15
C LEU A 116 -7.27 11.98 44.98
N HIS A 117 -7.55 10.96 45.80
CA HIS A 117 -6.90 9.65 45.70
C HIS A 117 -7.22 8.89 44.39
N HIS A 118 -8.31 9.25 43.70
CA HIS A 118 -8.61 8.73 42.37
C HIS A 118 -7.98 9.58 41.25
N VAL A 119 -7.92 10.90 41.43
CA VAL A 119 -7.40 11.82 40.39
C VAL A 119 -5.87 11.81 40.33
N LEU A 120 -5.20 11.79 41.48
CA LEU A 120 -3.74 11.93 41.56
C LEU A 120 -2.98 10.82 40.78
N PRO A 121 -3.34 9.52 40.88
CA PRO A 121 -2.69 8.48 40.07
C PRO A 121 -2.87 8.67 38.56
N ILE A 122 -4.01 9.20 38.11
CA ILE A 122 -4.28 9.46 36.69
C ILE A 122 -3.40 10.62 36.21
N VAL A 123 -3.30 11.69 37.00
CA VAL A 123 -2.44 12.84 36.70
C VAL A 123 -0.96 12.44 36.65
N GLN A 124 -0.50 11.59 37.58
CA GLN A 124 0.87 11.08 37.57
C GLN A 124 1.17 10.27 36.30
N ARG A 125 0.28 9.34 35.92
CA ARG A 125 0.44 8.59 34.66
C ARG A 125 0.43 9.50 33.43
N PHE A 126 -0.43 10.51 33.40
CA PHE A 126 -0.43 11.53 32.35
C PHE A 126 0.93 12.24 32.26
N LEU A 127 1.51 12.62 33.40
CA LEU A 127 2.80 13.27 33.47
C LEU A 127 3.94 12.38 32.96
N GLU A 128 3.93 11.10 33.30
CA GLU A 128 4.95 10.11 32.93
C GLU A 128 4.87 9.61 31.48
N SER A 129 3.74 9.82 30.79
CA SER A 129 3.52 9.30 29.44
C SER A 129 3.24 10.40 28.41
N PHE A 130 2.02 10.93 28.38
CA PHE A 130 1.61 11.91 27.40
C PHE A 130 2.38 13.22 27.54
N ASN A 131 2.44 13.78 28.76
CA ASN A 131 3.11 15.04 29.02
C ASN A 131 4.64 14.93 28.92
N ALA A 132 5.22 13.74 29.16
CA ALA A 132 6.63 13.49 28.95
C ALA A 132 7.00 13.63 27.46
N THR A 133 6.09 13.22 26.56
CA THR A 133 6.27 13.28 25.10
C THR A 133 5.86 14.63 24.51
N LEU A 134 4.75 15.21 24.98
CA LEU A 134 4.21 16.51 24.58
C LEU A 134 4.02 17.39 25.83
N PRO A 135 5.01 18.23 26.20
CA PRO A 135 5.08 18.90 27.51
C PRO A 135 4.11 20.08 27.67
N LEU A 136 2.81 19.78 27.71
CA LEU A 136 1.73 20.75 27.91
C LEU A 136 1.82 21.47 29.25
N PHE A 137 2.18 20.74 30.31
CA PHE A 137 2.31 21.27 31.66
C PHE A 137 3.70 21.02 32.25
N HIS A 138 4.11 21.93 33.13
CA HIS A 138 5.24 21.69 34.03
C HIS A 138 4.79 20.77 35.17
N ALA A 139 5.42 19.60 35.35
CA ALA A 139 4.98 18.56 36.29
C ALA A 139 4.73 19.09 37.71
N GLN A 140 5.72 19.78 38.30
CA GLN A 140 5.60 20.33 39.66
C GLN A 140 4.54 21.41 39.79
N THR A 141 4.28 22.17 38.72
CA THR A 141 3.28 23.24 38.74
C THR A 141 1.88 22.65 38.62
N LEU A 142 1.71 21.60 37.80
CA LEU A 142 0.45 20.87 37.70
C LEU A 142 0.10 20.14 39.00
N LEU A 143 1.05 19.44 39.63
CA LEU A 143 0.81 18.76 40.91
C LEU A 143 0.45 19.74 42.01
N ARG A 144 1.15 20.88 42.12
CA ARG A 144 0.79 21.96 43.04
C ARG A 144 -0.60 22.52 42.75
N LEU A 145 -0.95 22.70 41.47
CA LEU A 145 -2.28 23.15 41.05
C LEU A 145 -3.37 22.16 41.49
N VAL A 146 -3.16 20.86 41.30
CA VAL A 146 -4.10 19.81 41.74
C VAL A 146 -4.25 19.83 43.26
N HIS A 147 -3.15 19.74 44.02
CA HIS A 147 -3.22 19.77 45.49
C HIS A 147 -3.84 21.06 46.02
N GLY A 148 -3.48 22.20 45.44
CA GLY A 148 -4.08 23.50 45.75
C GLY A 148 -5.59 23.48 45.53
N PHE A 149 -6.06 22.97 44.38
CA PHE A 149 -7.48 22.89 44.06
C PHE A 149 -8.31 22.12 45.09
N TYR A 150 -7.81 20.97 45.56
CA TYR A 150 -8.50 20.16 46.58
C TYR A 150 -8.41 20.72 47.99
N SER A 151 -7.48 21.65 48.24
CA SER A 151 -7.34 22.32 49.54
C SER A 151 -8.33 23.48 49.73
N HIS A 152 -8.98 23.94 48.65
CA HIS A 152 -9.95 25.04 48.69
C HIS A 152 -11.40 24.53 48.71
N GLU A 153 -12.26 25.28 49.40
CA GLU A 153 -13.71 25.05 49.40
C GLU A 153 -14.30 25.25 47.99
N PRO A 154 -15.39 24.53 47.63
CA PRO A 154 -15.97 24.58 46.27
C PRO A 154 -16.27 25.98 45.72
N GLN A 155 -16.57 26.94 46.59
CA GLN A 155 -16.91 28.33 46.23
C GLN A 155 -15.70 29.21 45.93
N GLN A 156 -14.49 28.78 46.32
CA GLN A 156 -13.22 29.52 46.17
C GLN A 156 -12.34 28.95 45.06
N ARG A 157 -12.83 27.95 44.33
CA ARG A 157 -12.07 27.25 43.29
C ARG A 157 -11.95 28.12 42.05
N ASP A 158 -10.73 28.23 41.53
CA ASP A 158 -10.45 28.90 40.26
C ASP A 158 -11.04 28.08 39.09
N PRO A 159 -11.94 28.67 38.26
CA PRO A 159 -12.49 28.02 37.08
C PRO A 159 -11.42 27.56 36.08
N VAL A 160 -10.31 28.29 35.93
CA VAL A 160 -9.26 27.96 34.95
C VAL A 160 -8.44 26.76 35.43
N ALA A 161 -8.06 26.73 36.72
CA ALA A 161 -7.45 25.56 37.35
C ALA A 161 -8.37 24.33 37.27
N TRP A 162 -9.68 24.49 37.49
CA TRP A 162 -10.63 23.39 37.32
C TRP A 162 -10.63 22.86 35.89
N ALA A 163 -10.71 23.74 34.89
CA ALA A 163 -10.67 23.35 33.48
C ALA A 163 -9.37 22.64 33.12
N ALA A 164 -8.22 23.09 33.64
CA ALA A 164 -6.93 22.44 33.43
C ALA A 164 -6.91 21.00 33.94
N ILE A 165 -7.46 20.74 35.13
CA ILE A 165 -7.54 19.37 35.68
C ILE A 165 -8.48 18.51 34.81
N ASN A 166 -9.61 19.04 34.36
CA ASN A 166 -10.52 18.30 33.48
C ASN A 166 -9.88 18.01 32.11
N VAL A 167 -9.11 18.93 31.53
CA VAL A 167 -8.33 18.70 30.29
C VAL A 167 -7.31 17.57 30.49
N VAL A 168 -6.57 17.58 31.59
CA VAL A 168 -5.60 16.51 31.93
C VAL A 168 -6.31 15.17 32.06
N LEU A 169 -7.44 15.11 32.75
CA LEU A 169 -8.24 13.89 32.88
C LEU A 169 -8.76 13.43 31.52
N ALA A 170 -9.32 14.32 30.70
CA ALA A 170 -9.81 14.00 29.37
C ALA A 170 -8.70 13.39 28.50
N LEU A 171 -7.53 14.05 28.42
CA LEU A 171 -6.37 13.54 27.68
C LEU A 171 -5.89 12.18 28.22
N ALA A 172 -5.89 11.98 29.54
CA ALA A 172 -5.45 10.72 30.16
C ALA A 172 -6.43 9.55 29.88
N TYR A 173 -7.74 9.79 29.98
CA TYR A 173 -8.76 8.79 29.66
C TYR A 173 -8.76 8.43 28.18
N ARG A 174 -8.57 9.43 27.31
CA ARG A 174 -8.45 9.24 25.86
C ARG A 174 -7.26 8.37 25.48
N GLN A 175 -6.13 8.57 26.14
CA GLN A 175 -4.95 7.72 26.00
C GLN A 175 -5.09 6.36 26.72
N ARG A 176 -6.25 6.01 27.26
CA ARG A 176 -6.51 4.76 28.01
C ARG A 176 -5.56 4.54 29.20
N LEU A 177 -4.92 5.60 29.70
CA LEU A 177 -3.94 5.54 30.80
C LEU A 177 -4.60 5.25 32.15
N ALA A 178 -5.91 5.50 32.25
CA ALA A 178 -6.72 5.21 33.42
C ALA A 178 -7.13 3.72 33.55
N GLY A 179 -6.77 2.84 32.60
CA GLY A 179 -7.08 1.40 32.65
C GLY A 179 -8.54 1.03 32.41
N SER A 180 -9.38 2.01 32.06
CA SER A 180 -10.80 1.86 31.73
C SER A 180 -11.00 2.03 30.23
N ASN A 181 -11.70 1.10 29.57
CA ASN A 181 -12.12 1.21 28.17
C ASN A 181 -13.30 2.20 27.96
N ASN A 182 -13.72 2.93 29.00
CA ASN A 182 -14.92 3.78 28.95
C ASN A 182 -14.60 5.16 28.35
N THR A 183 -14.69 5.27 27.02
CA THR A 183 -14.45 6.49 26.23
C THR A 183 -15.40 7.64 26.57
N ASN A 184 -16.58 7.36 27.13
CA ASN A 184 -17.56 8.36 27.54
C ASN A 184 -17.02 9.33 28.62
N CYS A 185 -16.12 8.85 29.49
CA CYS A 185 -15.53 9.70 30.53
C CYS A 185 -14.69 10.85 29.94
N SER A 186 -14.02 10.66 28.80
CA SER A 186 -13.21 11.73 28.18
C SER A 186 -14.09 12.89 27.70
N VAL A 187 -15.23 12.59 27.10
CA VAL A 187 -16.18 13.59 26.59
C VAL A 187 -16.80 14.37 27.75
N ASP A 188 -17.14 13.69 28.85
CA ASP A 188 -17.67 14.35 30.05
C ASP A 188 -16.69 15.36 30.64
N TYR A 189 -15.39 15.03 30.69
CA TYR A 189 -14.36 15.94 31.19
C TYR A 189 -14.08 17.09 30.21
N LEU A 190 -14.15 16.85 28.90
CA LEU A 190 -14.05 17.89 27.88
C LEU A 190 -15.22 18.90 28.01
N ASN A 191 -16.46 18.41 28.05
CA ASN A 191 -17.66 19.25 28.24
C ASN A 191 -17.58 20.10 29.51
N LYS A 192 -16.99 19.56 30.59
CA LYS A 192 -16.72 20.32 31.82
C LYS A 192 -15.73 21.46 31.58
N ALA A 193 -14.59 21.20 30.94
CA ALA A 193 -13.63 22.25 30.62
C ALA A 193 -14.23 23.33 29.70
N GLU A 194 -15.03 22.94 28.71
CA GLU A 194 -15.71 23.84 27.77
C GLU A 194 -16.81 24.68 28.44
N SER A 195 -17.45 24.18 29.51
CA SER A 195 -18.50 24.94 30.23
C SER A 195 -18.01 26.27 30.82
N VAL A 196 -16.70 26.44 30.98
CA VAL A 196 -16.05 27.68 31.47
C VAL A 196 -15.19 28.37 30.40
N LEU A 197 -15.33 27.99 29.14
CA LEU A 197 -14.55 28.51 28.01
C LEU A 197 -14.60 30.04 27.89
N SER A 198 -15.77 30.64 28.11
CA SER A 198 -15.93 32.10 28.11
C SER A 198 -15.08 32.79 29.17
N THR A 199 -14.95 32.18 30.36
CA THR A 199 -14.10 32.68 31.45
C THR A 199 -12.63 32.55 31.08
N ILE A 200 -12.25 31.45 30.43
CA ILE A 200 -10.86 31.20 29.98
C ILE A 200 -10.43 32.22 28.92
N ILE A 201 -11.30 32.52 27.95
CA ILE A 201 -11.01 33.40 26.80
C ILE A 201 -11.14 34.89 27.14
N LEU A 202 -12.16 35.27 27.91
CA LEU A 202 -12.47 36.69 28.17
C LEU A 202 -11.88 37.20 29.50
N GLY A 203 -11.40 36.30 30.36
CA GLY A 203 -10.79 36.66 31.65
C GLY A 203 -9.37 37.22 31.52
N ASN A 204 -8.68 37.31 32.67
CA ASN A 204 -7.26 37.65 32.70
C ASN A 204 -6.44 36.50 32.11
N ILE A 205 -5.65 36.80 31.10
CA ILE A 205 -4.95 35.79 30.29
C ILE A 205 -3.58 35.52 30.88
N HIS A 206 -3.39 34.29 31.35
CA HIS A 206 -2.14 33.75 31.83
C HIS A 206 -1.74 32.52 31.00
N LEU A 207 -0.55 31.98 31.26
CA LEU A 207 -0.06 30.77 30.59
C LEU A 207 -1.05 29.59 30.73
N LEU A 208 -1.66 29.45 31.91
CA LEU A 208 -2.62 28.38 32.18
C LEU A 208 -3.86 28.45 31.27
N ASN A 209 -4.36 29.65 30.96
CA ASN A 209 -5.47 29.82 30.01
C ASN A 209 -5.10 29.25 28.64
N ILE A 210 -3.90 29.56 28.15
CA ILE A 210 -3.41 29.05 26.86
C ILE A 210 -3.21 27.53 26.91
N GLN A 211 -2.66 26.99 28.01
CA GLN A 211 -2.51 25.53 28.19
C GLN A 211 -3.84 24.79 28.15
N VAL A 212 -4.88 25.35 28.80
CA VAL A 212 -6.24 24.79 28.75
C VAL A 212 -6.78 24.82 27.32
N LEU A 213 -6.67 25.95 26.63
CA LEU A 213 -7.15 26.08 25.25
C LEU A 213 -6.41 25.14 24.29
N VAL A 214 -5.08 25.04 24.39
CA VAL A 214 -4.27 24.08 23.62
C VAL A 214 -4.76 22.66 23.88
N GLY A 215 -4.97 22.28 25.15
CA GLY A 215 -5.46 20.95 25.50
C GLY A 215 -6.88 20.67 25.00
N ILE A 216 -7.79 21.65 25.00
CA ILE A 216 -9.12 21.53 24.37
C ILE A 216 -8.96 21.33 22.86
N VAL A 217 -8.14 22.12 22.18
CA VAL A 217 -7.89 21.96 20.73
C VAL A 217 -7.33 20.57 20.43
N MET A 218 -6.40 20.05 21.22
CA MET A 218 -5.87 18.67 21.08
C MET A 218 -6.99 17.63 21.16
N LEU A 219 -7.97 17.81 22.06
CA LEU A 219 -9.11 16.91 22.20
C LEU A 219 -10.13 17.05 21.04
N GLU A 220 -10.25 18.24 20.48
CA GLU A 220 -11.19 18.59 19.40
C GLU A 220 -10.66 18.27 17.99
N GLN A 221 -9.35 18.13 17.79
CA GLN A 221 -8.74 17.77 16.48
C GLN A 221 -9.26 16.44 15.91
N GLU A 222 -9.82 15.62 16.76
CA GLU A 222 -10.27 14.26 16.50
C GLU A 222 -11.79 14.20 16.22
N SER A 223 -12.37 15.34 15.82
CA SER A 223 -13.74 15.47 15.29
C SER A 223 -13.72 15.45 13.76
N GLN A 224 -14.85 15.02 13.16
CA GLN A 224 -15.11 15.19 11.73
C GLN A 224 -15.37 16.66 11.37
N ASP A 225 -16.06 17.40 12.25
CA ASP A 225 -16.25 18.84 12.10
C ASP A 225 -15.13 19.59 12.82
N LEU A 226 -14.29 20.27 12.04
CA LEU A 226 -13.14 21.03 12.52
C LEU A 226 -13.48 22.48 12.86
N GLN A 227 -14.71 22.94 12.64
CA GLN A 227 -15.07 24.35 12.82
C GLN A 227 -14.77 24.84 14.24
N HIS A 228 -15.10 24.04 15.25
CA HIS A 228 -14.85 24.40 16.64
C HIS A 228 -13.34 24.49 16.93
N ALA A 229 -12.57 23.47 16.54
CA ALA A 229 -11.11 23.46 16.69
C ALA A 229 -10.43 24.64 15.97
N LEU A 230 -10.91 25.02 14.78
CA LEU A 230 -10.39 26.15 13.99
C LEU A 230 -10.62 27.50 14.69
N ILE A 231 -11.81 27.72 15.26
CA ILE A 231 -12.11 28.94 16.02
C ILE A 231 -11.25 29.01 17.28
N LEU A 232 -11.13 27.88 17.98
CA LEU A 232 -10.36 27.78 19.21
C LEU A 232 -8.87 27.97 18.97
N ILE A 233 -8.28 27.34 17.95
CA ILE A 233 -6.84 27.52 17.67
C ILE A 233 -6.53 28.95 17.25
N ALA A 234 -7.40 29.59 16.45
CA ALA A 234 -7.23 30.99 16.08
C ALA A 234 -7.30 31.93 17.29
N THR A 235 -8.21 31.66 18.21
CA THR A 235 -8.30 32.39 19.49
C THR A 235 -7.06 32.15 20.34
N THR A 236 -6.63 30.89 20.46
CA THR A 236 -5.46 30.46 21.23
C THR A 236 -4.19 31.17 20.74
N MET A 237 -3.94 31.18 19.43
CA MET A 237 -2.78 31.85 18.83
C MET A 237 -2.78 33.35 19.10
N ARG A 238 -3.93 34.02 18.96
CA ARG A 238 -4.05 35.46 19.25
C ARG A 238 -3.81 35.78 20.72
N LEU A 239 -4.28 34.93 21.63
CA LEU A 239 -4.04 35.10 23.07
C LEU A 239 -2.59 34.77 23.46
N ALA A 240 -1.97 33.78 22.80
CA ALA A 240 -0.55 33.48 22.95
C ALA A 240 0.32 34.67 22.49
N HIS A 241 -0.05 35.34 21.40
CA HIS A 241 0.58 36.60 20.97
C HIS A 241 0.42 37.71 22.00
N LYS A 242 -0.78 37.88 22.55
CA LYS A 242 -1.09 38.93 23.54
C LYS A 242 -0.19 38.86 24.77
N ILE A 243 0.16 37.65 25.23
CA ILE A 243 1.08 37.45 26.37
C ILE A 243 2.53 37.23 25.94
N GLY A 244 2.84 37.37 24.64
CA GLY A 244 4.20 37.35 24.09
C GLY A 244 4.84 35.97 23.92
N LEU A 245 4.08 34.86 23.91
CA LEU A 245 4.68 33.51 23.93
C LEU A 245 5.63 33.22 22.76
N HIS A 246 5.47 33.90 21.62
CA HIS A 246 6.27 33.75 20.39
C HIS A 246 7.60 34.54 20.40
N ASN A 247 7.86 35.32 21.45
CA ASN A 247 8.96 36.29 21.49
C ASN A 247 9.83 36.09 22.74
N ARG A 248 11.14 35.94 22.54
CA ARG A 248 12.16 35.80 23.59
C ARG A 248 12.14 36.94 24.61
N ALA A 249 11.97 38.18 24.16
CA ALA A 249 11.97 39.37 25.01
C ALA A 249 10.88 39.32 26.10
N SER A 250 9.75 38.65 25.83
CA SER A 250 8.67 38.49 26.82
C SER A 250 9.04 37.58 28.01
N SER A 251 10.12 36.81 27.87
CA SER A 251 10.54 35.78 28.83
C SER A 251 11.95 36.02 29.40
N GLU A 252 12.62 37.12 29.03
CA GLU A 252 13.99 37.46 29.49
C GLU A 252 14.12 37.56 31.01
N ASN A 253 13.07 38.01 31.70
CA ASN A 253 13.07 38.22 33.15
C ASN A 253 12.38 37.08 33.94
N LEU A 254 12.02 35.99 33.27
CA LEU A 254 11.37 34.85 33.91
C LEU A 254 12.40 33.80 34.34
N ASP A 255 12.01 32.96 35.30
CA ASP A 255 12.80 31.77 35.62
C ASP A 255 13.00 30.90 34.36
N PRO A 256 14.19 30.31 34.14
CA PRO A 256 14.44 29.49 32.97
C PRO A 256 13.44 28.34 32.77
N ALA A 257 12.90 27.75 33.85
CA ALA A 257 11.89 26.70 33.73
C ALA A 257 10.54 27.25 33.22
N ASP A 258 10.17 28.45 33.62
CA ASP A 258 8.95 29.14 33.17
C ASP A 258 9.09 29.62 31.72
N ALA A 259 10.25 30.18 31.35
CA ALA A 259 10.56 30.56 29.98
C ALA A 259 10.50 29.34 29.02
N ARG A 260 11.07 28.21 29.43
CA ARG A 260 10.97 26.94 28.68
C ARG A 260 9.54 26.44 28.56
N GLN A 261 8.75 26.52 29.63
CA GLN A 261 7.35 26.10 29.58
C GLN A 261 6.52 26.97 28.62
N ARG A 262 6.76 28.29 28.61
CA ARG A 262 6.13 29.22 27.67
C ARG A 262 6.45 28.87 26.22
N ALA A 263 7.73 28.60 25.92
CA ALA A 263 8.14 28.16 24.59
C ALA A 263 7.49 26.83 24.18
N CYS A 264 7.43 25.83 25.09
CA CYS A 264 6.77 24.55 24.83
C CYS A 264 5.29 24.77 24.45
N VAL A 265 4.56 25.56 25.22
CA VAL A 265 3.13 25.86 24.99
C VAL A 265 2.91 26.54 23.64
N PHE A 266 3.79 27.48 23.28
CA PHE A 266 3.75 28.10 21.95
C PHE A 266 3.96 27.07 20.84
N TRP A 267 4.99 26.25 20.92
CA TRP A 267 5.31 25.26 19.90
C TRP A 267 4.23 24.17 19.76
N MET A 268 3.52 23.80 20.83
CA MET A 268 2.33 22.94 20.69
C MET A 268 1.19 23.64 19.96
N ALA A 269 0.89 24.90 20.30
CA ALA A 269 -0.13 25.66 19.59
C ALA A 269 0.24 25.83 18.09
N TYR A 270 1.52 26.03 17.80
CA TYR A 270 2.06 26.07 16.43
C TYR A 270 1.80 24.77 15.66
N ILE A 271 2.13 23.60 16.24
CA ILE A 271 1.85 22.30 15.61
C ILE A 271 0.35 22.18 15.30
N LEU A 272 -0.52 22.46 16.27
CA LEU A 272 -1.96 22.35 16.08
C LEU A 272 -2.50 23.29 15.00
N ASP A 273 -1.97 24.51 14.91
CA ASP A 273 -2.34 25.50 13.89
C ASP A 273 -1.95 25.02 12.47
N LYS A 274 -0.76 24.43 12.30
CA LYS A 274 -0.32 23.87 11.00
C LYS A 274 -1.10 22.61 10.63
N ASP A 275 -1.29 21.68 11.57
CA ASP A 275 -2.07 20.45 11.36
C ASP A 275 -3.51 20.79 10.92
N LEU A 276 -4.16 21.73 11.61
CA LEU A 276 -5.52 22.17 11.29
C LEU A 276 -5.59 22.96 9.97
N SER A 277 -4.58 23.78 9.67
CA SER A 277 -4.48 24.51 8.39
C SER A 277 -4.42 23.54 7.21
N MET A 278 -3.58 22.51 7.29
CA MET A 278 -3.46 21.47 6.25
C MET A 278 -4.76 20.69 6.06
N ARG A 279 -5.41 20.26 7.16
CA ARG A 279 -6.65 19.47 7.10
C ARG A 279 -7.86 20.25 6.61
N SER A 280 -8.00 21.51 7.04
CA SER A 280 -9.11 22.38 6.65
C SER A 280 -8.90 23.10 5.31
N LYS A 281 -7.66 23.09 4.79
CA LYS A 281 -7.22 23.91 3.65
C LYS A 281 -7.39 25.41 3.88
N MET A 282 -7.52 25.84 5.14
CA MET A 282 -7.55 27.25 5.54
C MET A 282 -6.15 27.72 5.96
N PRO A 283 -5.83 29.02 5.81
CA PRO A 283 -4.51 29.52 6.17
C PRO A 283 -4.27 29.43 7.69
N SER A 284 -3.07 29.01 8.05
CA SER A 284 -2.55 29.05 9.43
C SER A 284 -2.54 30.48 9.96
N ILE A 285 -2.80 30.62 11.26
CA ILE A 285 -2.85 31.91 11.95
C ILE A 285 -1.44 32.40 12.28
N GLN A 286 -0.52 31.49 12.61
CA GLN A 286 0.88 31.82 12.85
C GLN A 286 1.66 31.99 11.54
N LEU A 287 2.22 33.18 11.35
CA LEU A 287 3.26 33.42 10.34
C LEU A 287 4.62 33.01 10.91
N ASP A 288 5.39 32.25 10.14
CA ASP A 288 6.68 31.73 10.60
C ASP A 288 7.71 32.87 10.80
N ASP A 289 7.58 33.97 10.04
CA ASP A 289 8.43 35.16 10.17
C ASP A 289 8.21 35.95 11.48
N ASP A 290 7.11 35.69 12.18
CA ASP A 290 6.75 36.35 13.45
C ASP A 290 7.14 35.49 14.68
N ILE A 291 8.07 34.55 14.53
CA ILE A 291 8.56 33.69 15.61
C ILE A 291 9.99 34.07 15.97
N ASP A 292 10.21 34.41 17.24
CA ASP A 292 11.54 34.67 17.82
C ASP A 292 11.75 33.77 19.05
N LEU A 293 11.79 32.46 18.79
CA LEU A 293 12.06 31.42 19.78
C LEU A 293 13.03 30.39 19.20
N ASP A 294 13.90 29.87 20.06
CA ASP A 294 14.70 28.70 19.73
C ASP A 294 13.83 27.44 19.75
N LEU A 295 14.24 26.42 19.00
CA LEU A 295 13.69 25.07 19.16
C LEU A 295 14.01 24.56 20.58
N PRO A 296 13.13 23.77 21.20
CA PRO A 296 13.44 23.10 22.46
C PRO A 296 14.76 22.31 22.35
N SER A 297 15.68 22.46 23.30
CA SER A 297 17.04 21.91 23.22
C SER A 297 17.09 20.38 23.06
N HIS A 298 18.04 19.89 22.26
CA HIS A 298 18.32 18.46 22.05
C HIS A 298 19.05 17.80 23.22
N GLU A 299 19.80 18.58 23.99
CA GLU A 299 20.57 18.09 25.13
C GLU A 299 19.66 17.97 26.35
N GLY A 300 19.52 16.74 26.85
CA GLY A 300 19.27 16.56 28.26
C GLY A 300 20.41 17.22 29.01
N ALA A 301 20.14 18.25 29.80
CA ALA A 301 21.11 18.70 30.76
C ALA A 301 21.25 17.60 31.82
N GLU A 302 22.19 16.68 31.63
CA GLU A 302 22.76 15.87 32.71
C GLU A 302 23.58 16.83 33.57
N TYR A 303 22.97 17.38 34.62
CA TYR A 303 23.74 18.00 35.69
C TYR A 303 24.32 16.88 36.57
N GLN A 304 25.65 16.80 36.59
CA GLN A 304 26.38 15.87 37.44
C GLN A 304 26.03 16.08 38.92
N ILE A 305 25.77 14.95 39.60
CA ILE A 305 25.71 14.87 41.05
C ILE A 305 27.10 15.19 41.59
N ASN A 306 27.24 16.29 42.31
CA ASN A 306 28.23 16.50 43.37
C ASN A 306 27.78 17.70 44.22
N ASP A 307 26.80 17.51 45.11
CA ASP A 307 26.94 17.79 46.53
C ASP A 307 25.67 17.39 47.30
N GLU A 308 25.86 16.85 48.50
CA GLU A 308 24.79 16.35 49.37
C GLU A 308 23.97 17.49 49.98
N SER A 309 22.82 17.82 49.40
CA SER A 309 21.61 18.20 50.14
C SER A 309 20.43 18.49 49.22
N GLU A 310 19.28 17.91 49.59
CA GLU A 310 17.93 18.12 49.04
C GLU A 310 17.42 17.08 48.03
N LEU A 311 16.29 16.50 48.40
CA LEU A 311 15.64 15.32 47.82
C LEU A 311 14.83 15.69 46.57
N ASN A 312 15.01 14.85 45.54
CA ASN A 312 14.08 14.49 44.46
C ASN A 312 13.92 15.45 43.26
N GLU A 313 14.90 15.45 42.36
CA GLU A 313 14.69 15.75 40.94
C GLU A 313 14.86 14.46 40.11
N THR A 314 13.75 13.84 39.68
CA THR A 314 13.81 12.80 38.65
C THR A 314 13.97 13.47 37.28
N GLY A 315 15.14 13.27 36.66
CA GLY A 315 15.52 13.80 35.35
C GLY A 315 14.71 13.22 34.19
N ILE A 316 13.62 13.89 33.81
CA ILE A 316 12.89 13.63 32.55
C ILE A 316 13.27 14.71 31.54
N CYS A 317 14.05 14.33 30.52
CA CYS A 317 14.26 15.17 29.34
C CYS A 317 12.94 15.31 28.58
N ARG A 318 12.37 16.52 28.55
CA ARG A 318 11.06 16.79 27.96
C ARG A 318 11.05 16.52 26.46
N GLY A 319 10.03 15.80 25.99
CA GLY A 319 9.84 15.47 24.58
C GLY A 319 10.74 14.36 24.07
N VAL A 320 11.64 13.81 24.90
CA VAL A 320 12.55 12.73 24.49
C VAL A 320 11.90 11.38 24.70
N VAL A 321 11.76 10.63 23.61
CA VAL A 321 11.37 9.23 23.62
C VAL A 321 12.61 8.36 23.53
N THR A 322 12.58 7.19 24.16
CA THR A 322 13.71 6.26 24.23
C THR A 322 13.25 4.86 23.83
N THR A 323 14.13 4.09 23.22
CA THR A 323 13.94 2.66 22.95
C THR A 323 13.78 1.87 24.25
N MET A 324 13.15 0.68 24.19
CA MET A 324 12.92 -0.17 25.36
C MET A 324 14.22 -0.61 26.06
N ASP A 325 15.33 -0.69 25.33
CA ASP A 325 16.66 -1.02 25.86
C ASP A 325 17.42 0.20 26.39
N GLY A 326 16.87 1.41 26.26
CA GLY A 326 17.49 2.65 26.73
C GLY A 326 18.60 3.20 25.83
N THR A 327 18.91 2.54 24.71
CA THR A 327 20.13 2.81 23.92
C THR A 327 20.01 4.02 22.99
N VAL A 328 18.85 4.21 22.36
CA VAL A 328 18.63 5.28 21.38
C VAL A 328 17.55 6.23 21.87
N LYS A 329 17.83 7.53 21.79
CA LYS A 329 16.96 8.63 22.21
C LYS A 329 16.62 9.53 21.02
N MET A 330 15.37 9.98 20.94
CA MET A 330 14.91 10.94 19.94
C MET A 330 14.03 11.98 20.60
N ASN A 331 14.22 13.27 20.30
CA ASN A 331 13.29 14.31 20.74
C ASN A 331 12.07 14.36 19.80
N TYR A 332 11.02 13.62 20.16
CA TYR A 332 9.76 13.55 19.42
C TYR A 332 9.13 14.93 19.26
N PHE A 333 9.14 15.75 20.31
CA PHE A 333 8.51 17.07 20.28
C PHE A 333 9.17 17.99 19.25
N VAL A 334 10.51 18.06 19.23
CA VAL A 334 11.26 18.82 18.22
C VAL A 334 11.02 18.26 16.82
N THR A 335 11.06 16.93 16.68
CA THR A 335 10.80 16.26 15.40
C THR A 335 9.41 16.61 14.86
N ARG A 336 8.39 16.74 15.74
CA ARG A 336 7.06 17.22 15.37
C ARG A 336 7.02 18.69 14.98
N ILE A 337 7.75 19.57 15.68
CA ILE A 337 7.83 20.99 15.31
C ILE A 337 8.40 21.13 13.90
N GLN A 338 9.49 20.42 13.60
CA GLN A 338 10.12 20.44 12.27
C GLN A 338 9.15 19.95 11.17
N LEU A 339 8.40 18.88 11.44
CA LEU A 339 7.38 18.41 10.51
C LEU A 339 6.25 19.43 10.31
N ALA A 340 5.82 20.13 11.37
CA ALA A 340 4.80 21.19 11.26
C ALA A 340 5.24 22.37 10.37
N VAL A 341 6.54 22.70 10.37
CA VAL A 341 7.10 23.69 9.42
C VAL A 341 6.97 23.18 7.98
N ILE A 342 7.32 21.91 7.75
CA ILE A 342 7.20 21.27 6.43
C ILE A 342 5.72 21.24 5.98
N GLU A 343 4.79 20.90 6.87
CA GLU A 343 3.34 20.96 6.63
C GLU A 343 2.90 22.36 6.18
N GLY A 344 3.39 23.42 6.84
CA GLY A 344 3.17 24.81 6.43
C GLY A 344 3.71 25.11 5.03
N GLY A 345 4.88 24.56 4.68
CA GLY A 345 5.45 24.65 3.33
C GLY A 345 4.61 23.93 2.27
N VAL A 346 4.12 22.72 2.57
CA VAL A 346 3.21 21.96 1.70
C VAL A 346 1.90 22.73 1.50
N TYR A 347 1.34 23.32 2.56
CA TYR A 347 0.18 24.20 2.46
C TYR A 347 0.43 25.38 1.53
N ASP A 348 1.54 26.11 1.74
CA ASP A 348 1.89 27.27 0.93
C ASP A 348 2.04 26.88 -0.55
N TYR A 349 2.63 25.71 -0.82
CA TYR A 349 2.77 25.18 -2.17
C TYR A 349 1.43 24.78 -2.81
N LEU A 350 0.51 24.12 -2.09
CA LEU A 350 -0.71 23.56 -2.70
C LEU A 350 -1.90 24.52 -2.71
N TYR A 351 -2.09 25.27 -1.62
CA TYR A 351 -3.38 25.92 -1.32
C TYR A 351 -3.29 27.44 -1.24
N SER A 352 -2.11 28.02 -1.01
CA SER A 352 -2.01 29.48 -0.87
C SER A 352 -2.40 30.21 -2.16
N THR A 353 -3.04 31.38 -1.99
CA THR A 353 -3.29 32.30 -3.11
C THR A 353 -1.99 32.74 -3.80
N ARG A 354 -0.87 32.74 -3.07
CA ARG A 354 0.45 33.05 -3.61
C ARG A 354 0.89 31.97 -4.61
N SER A 355 0.74 30.69 -4.26
CA SER A 355 1.08 29.59 -5.16
C SER A 355 0.28 29.61 -6.46
N GLN A 356 -1.02 29.94 -6.38
CA GLN A 356 -1.86 30.11 -7.58
C GLN A 356 -1.36 31.19 -8.54
N LYS A 357 -0.55 32.14 -8.06
CA LYS A 357 0.03 33.24 -8.86
C LYS A 357 1.50 33.01 -9.25
N ARG A 358 2.15 31.96 -8.76
CA ARG A 358 3.53 31.58 -9.13
C ARG A 358 3.61 31.12 -10.58
N SER A 359 4.72 31.44 -11.24
CA SER A 359 5.10 30.85 -12.53
C SER A 359 5.35 29.35 -12.41
N ALA A 360 5.37 28.62 -13.53
CA ALA A 360 5.64 27.17 -13.53
C ALA A 360 7.03 26.84 -12.94
N GLU A 361 8.03 27.66 -13.24
CA GLU A 361 9.39 27.53 -12.73
C GLU A 361 9.44 27.74 -11.21
N GLU A 362 8.81 28.79 -10.69
CA GLU A 362 8.74 29.05 -9.24
C GLU A 362 7.98 27.95 -8.49
N ARG A 363 6.96 27.35 -9.13
CA ARG A 363 6.25 26.20 -8.54
C ARG A 363 7.13 24.95 -8.49
N SER A 364 7.93 24.68 -9.53
CA SER A 364 8.86 23.53 -9.53
C SER A 364 9.90 23.67 -8.42
N HIS A 365 10.52 24.85 -8.30
CA HIS A 365 11.50 25.11 -7.25
C HIS A 365 10.89 25.02 -5.84
N ALA A 366 9.67 25.52 -5.64
CA ALA A 366 8.98 25.39 -4.37
C ALA A 366 8.65 23.93 -4.02
N LEU A 367 8.22 23.13 -5.00
CA LEU A 367 7.98 21.70 -4.84
C LEU A 367 9.27 20.96 -4.45
N GLU A 368 10.36 21.19 -5.19
CA GLU A 368 11.66 20.56 -4.94
C GLU A 368 12.20 20.92 -3.56
N SER A 369 12.08 22.19 -3.16
CA SER A 369 12.50 22.65 -1.83
C SER A 369 11.74 21.95 -0.70
N VAL A 370 10.41 21.89 -0.78
CA VAL A 370 9.59 21.25 0.26
C VAL A 370 9.78 19.73 0.27
N ALA A 371 9.89 19.10 -0.90
CA ALA A 371 10.17 17.66 -1.00
C ALA A 371 11.56 17.28 -0.45
N CYS A 372 12.56 18.13 -0.70
CA CYS A 372 13.91 17.97 -0.14
C CYS A 372 13.91 18.10 1.39
N ALA A 373 13.20 19.10 1.93
CA ALA A 373 13.05 19.29 3.37
C ALA A 373 12.37 18.08 4.04
N LEU A 374 11.30 17.55 3.43
CA LEU A 374 10.62 16.34 3.91
C LEU A 374 11.54 15.11 3.89
N THR A 375 12.31 14.93 2.82
CA THR A 375 13.25 13.81 2.71
C THR A 375 14.35 13.91 3.76
N THR A 376 14.93 15.10 3.93
CA THR A 376 15.98 15.36 4.93
C THR A 376 15.45 15.09 6.34
N TRP A 377 14.25 15.57 6.65
CA TRP A 377 13.60 15.31 7.93
C TRP A 377 13.38 13.81 8.17
N LYS A 378 12.88 13.05 7.17
CA LYS A 378 12.71 11.59 7.29
C LYS A 378 14.04 10.89 7.59
N THR A 379 15.12 11.29 6.91
CA THR A 379 16.46 10.70 7.13
C THR A 379 17.07 11.07 8.49
N SER A 380 16.58 12.11 9.14
CA SER A 380 17.04 12.51 10.49
C SER A 380 16.45 11.65 11.61
N ILE A 381 15.37 10.90 11.33
CA ILE A 381 14.72 10.02 12.31
C ILE A 381 15.58 8.75 12.47
N PRO A 382 15.99 8.38 13.70
CA PRO A 382 16.75 7.15 13.93
C PRO A 382 15.95 5.92 13.50
N ALA A 383 16.63 4.91 12.96
CA ALA A 383 15.99 3.74 12.37
C ALA A 383 15.08 2.99 13.36
N GLU A 384 15.42 2.98 14.64
CA GLU A 384 14.64 2.34 15.71
C GLU A 384 13.26 2.99 15.93
N PHE A 385 13.07 4.23 15.50
CA PHE A 385 11.80 4.96 15.54
C PHE A 385 11.10 5.00 14.16
N SER A 386 11.62 4.30 13.14
CA SER A 386 10.95 4.14 11.85
C SER A 386 9.65 3.35 11.98
N ALA A 387 8.71 3.54 11.05
CA ALA A 387 7.44 2.80 11.08
C ALA A 387 7.63 1.27 10.99
N SER A 388 8.65 0.80 10.29
CA SER A 388 8.98 -0.64 10.16
C SER A 388 9.59 -1.26 11.41
N MET A 389 10.43 -0.53 12.16
CA MET A 389 11.17 -1.10 13.30
C MET A 389 10.56 -0.77 14.67
N ALA A 390 9.75 0.29 14.76
CA ALA A 390 9.23 0.79 16.03
C ALA A 390 8.49 -0.28 16.85
N LEU A 391 7.77 -1.19 16.19
CA LEU A 391 6.98 -2.24 16.85
C LEU A 391 7.80 -3.12 17.80
N ASP A 392 9.06 -3.39 17.45
CA ASP A 392 9.95 -4.25 18.23
C ASP A 392 10.84 -3.47 19.20
N ARG A 393 10.89 -2.13 19.08
CA ARG A 393 11.91 -1.29 19.71
C ARG A 393 11.38 -0.29 20.73
N VAL A 394 10.11 0.10 20.65
CA VAL A 394 9.51 1.11 21.53
C VAL A 394 8.29 0.60 22.28
N THR A 395 7.92 1.28 23.37
CA THR A 395 6.76 0.90 24.18
C THR A 395 5.43 1.22 23.46
N PRO A 396 4.33 0.50 23.76
CA PRO A 396 3.02 0.77 23.14
C PRO A 396 2.49 2.21 23.32
N GLY A 397 2.89 2.89 24.40
CA GLY A 397 2.55 4.30 24.60
C GLY A 397 3.21 5.23 23.58
N ILE A 398 4.46 4.95 23.22
CA ILE A 398 5.24 5.71 22.22
C ILE A 398 4.75 5.41 20.80
N LEU A 399 4.33 4.16 20.52
CA LEU A 399 3.84 3.75 19.19
C LEU A 399 2.71 4.63 18.66
N ARG A 400 1.81 5.11 19.53
CA ARG A 400 0.71 6.00 19.11
C ARG A 400 1.22 7.35 18.59
N PHE A 401 2.21 7.92 19.28
CA PHE A 401 2.85 9.15 18.85
C PHE A 401 3.58 8.96 17.51
N LEU A 402 4.30 7.86 17.35
CA LEU A 402 4.93 7.52 16.07
C LEU A 402 3.89 7.29 14.96
N GLY A 403 2.73 6.71 15.28
CA GLY A 403 1.62 6.58 14.34
C GLY A 403 1.14 7.92 13.80
N VAL A 404 0.97 8.93 14.67
CA VAL A 404 0.63 10.30 14.26
C VAL A 404 1.75 10.92 13.43
N LEU A 405 3.01 10.83 13.89
CA LEU A 405 4.19 11.37 13.21
C LEU A 405 4.32 10.87 11.77
N HIS A 406 4.30 9.55 11.60
CA HIS A 406 4.44 8.90 10.29
C HIS A 406 3.20 9.08 9.43
N SER A 407 2.00 9.15 10.02
CA SER A 407 0.77 9.51 9.27
C SER A 407 0.84 10.92 8.69
N THR A 408 1.30 11.90 9.47
CA THR A 408 1.46 13.28 9.01
C THR A 408 2.52 13.40 7.91
N SER A 409 3.65 12.70 8.06
CA SER A 409 4.67 12.58 7.01
C SER A 409 4.11 11.97 5.72
N MET A 410 3.33 10.89 5.84
CA MET A 410 2.70 10.22 4.70
C MET A 410 1.66 11.11 4.00
N LEU A 411 0.91 11.92 4.77
CA LEU A 411 0.01 12.92 4.20
C LEU A 411 0.79 13.91 3.32
N CYS A 412 1.89 14.47 3.82
CA CYS A 412 2.75 15.36 3.05
C CYS A 412 3.28 14.68 1.77
N THR A 413 3.77 13.45 1.91
CA THR A 413 4.34 12.66 0.80
C THR A 413 3.31 12.42 -0.30
N THR A 414 2.11 11.97 0.06
CA THR A 414 1.03 11.69 -0.91
C THR A 414 0.49 12.96 -1.57
N LEU A 415 0.45 14.08 -0.84
CA LEU A 415 0.05 15.37 -1.39
C LEU A 415 1.06 15.93 -2.40
N LEU A 416 2.36 15.90 -2.08
CA LEU A 416 3.43 16.35 -2.98
C LEU A 416 3.51 15.50 -4.26
N ASN A 417 3.26 14.19 -4.14
CA ASN A 417 3.23 13.26 -5.27
C ASN A 417 1.87 13.22 -6.01
N GLN A 418 0.88 14.02 -5.58
CA GLN A 418 -0.48 14.02 -6.10
C GLN A 418 -1.17 12.65 -6.08
N ALA A 419 -0.76 11.76 -5.18
CA ALA A 419 -1.23 10.38 -5.03
C ALA A 419 -2.12 10.18 -3.79
N ASN A 420 -2.70 11.27 -3.27
CA ASN A 420 -3.58 11.23 -2.11
C ASN A 420 -4.97 10.67 -2.47
N ALA A 421 -5.59 9.93 -1.55
CA ALA A 421 -6.90 9.31 -1.72
C ALA A 421 -8.03 10.29 -2.09
N TRP A 422 -7.87 11.59 -1.81
CA TRP A 422 -8.86 12.63 -2.10
C TRP A 422 -8.52 13.52 -3.28
N ASN A 423 -7.56 13.11 -4.11
CA ASN A 423 -7.27 13.79 -5.36
C ASN A 423 -8.17 13.24 -6.48
N ASP A 424 -9.08 14.08 -7.00
CA ASP A 424 -10.06 13.68 -8.02
C ASP A 424 -9.41 13.17 -9.31
N GLN A 425 -8.28 13.75 -9.71
CA GLN A 425 -7.56 13.35 -10.92
C GLN A 425 -6.89 11.98 -10.75
N TRP A 426 -6.22 11.78 -9.62
CA TRP A 426 -5.60 10.50 -9.25
C TRP A 426 -6.65 9.39 -9.13
N MET A 427 -7.69 9.62 -8.33
CA MET A 427 -8.76 8.66 -8.13
C MET A 427 -9.57 8.42 -9.41
N GLY A 428 -9.75 9.45 -10.23
CA GLY A 428 -10.34 9.32 -11.56
C GLY A 428 -9.51 8.42 -12.48
N SER A 429 -8.18 8.50 -12.41
CA SER A 429 -7.28 7.64 -13.19
C SER A 429 -7.32 6.18 -12.73
N ILE A 430 -7.40 5.92 -11.42
CA ILE A 430 -7.53 4.57 -10.85
C ILE A 430 -8.88 3.96 -11.25
N ARG A 431 -9.97 4.72 -11.19
CA ARG A 431 -11.30 4.26 -11.64
C ARG A 431 -11.32 3.90 -13.12
N LYS A 432 -10.60 4.64 -13.96
CA LYS A 432 -10.44 4.31 -15.39
C LYS A 432 -9.63 3.04 -15.59
N TYR A 433 -8.56 2.84 -14.81
CA TYR A 433 -7.82 1.59 -14.82
C TYR A 433 -8.71 0.40 -14.45
N ALA A 434 -9.49 0.52 -13.36
CA ALA A 434 -10.38 -0.54 -12.89
C ALA A 434 -11.49 -0.90 -13.89
N ARG A 435 -11.91 0.03 -14.76
CA ARG A 435 -12.96 -0.19 -15.77
C ARG A 435 -12.42 -0.61 -17.14
N ASP A 436 -11.35 0.04 -17.61
CA ASP A 436 -10.88 -0.04 -18.99
C ASP A 436 -9.41 -0.52 -19.12
N SER A 437 -8.78 -0.99 -18.03
CA SER A 437 -7.37 -1.45 -17.98
C SER A 437 -6.31 -0.42 -18.45
N THR A 438 -6.63 0.88 -18.41
CA THR A 438 -5.71 1.96 -18.80
C THR A 438 -4.79 2.34 -17.65
N ILE A 439 -3.50 2.00 -17.76
CA ILE A 439 -2.50 2.14 -16.69
C ILE A 439 -2.47 3.58 -16.14
N PRO A 440 -2.65 3.80 -14.82
CA PRO A 440 -2.59 5.13 -14.24
C PRO A 440 -1.15 5.65 -14.31
N ARG A 441 -0.98 6.96 -14.57
CA ARG A 441 0.34 7.59 -14.53
C ARG A 441 0.83 7.61 -13.08
N LEU A 442 1.88 6.83 -12.81
CA LEU A 442 2.44 6.72 -11.47
C LEU A 442 3.28 7.95 -11.09
N PRO A 443 3.30 8.30 -9.80
CA PRO A 443 4.30 9.18 -9.23
C PRO A 443 5.74 8.71 -9.50
N ALA A 444 6.68 9.64 -9.49
CA ALA A 444 8.10 9.30 -9.45
C ALA A 444 8.43 8.55 -8.14
N GLN A 445 9.39 7.63 -8.17
CA GLN A 445 9.79 6.82 -6.99
C GLN A 445 8.64 5.98 -6.41
N TRP A 446 7.77 5.44 -7.27
CA TRP A 446 6.62 4.61 -6.88
C TRP A 446 6.94 3.53 -5.83
N GLU A 447 8.04 2.80 -5.99
CA GLU A 447 8.43 1.74 -5.07
C GLU A 447 8.67 2.25 -3.65
N ALA A 448 9.41 3.36 -3.50
CA ALA A 448 9.66 3.97 -2.20
C ALA A 448 8.37 4.49 -1.54
N LEU A 449 7.45 5.04 -2.34
CA LEU A 449 6.14 5.49 -1.86
C LEU A 449 5.27 4.34 -1.36
N VAL A 450 5.30 3.21 -2.07
CA VAL A 450 4.60 1.98 -1.69
C VAL A 450 5.21 1.35 -0.44
N ASP A 451 6.53 1.35 -0.31
CA ASP A 451 7.22 0.82 0.87
C ASP A 451 6.90 1.66 2.11
N GLU A 452 6.89 2.99 2.00
CA GLU A 452 6.45 3.88 3.08
C GLU A 452 4.97 3.66 3.45
N ALA A 453 4.08 3.49 2.46
CA ALA A 453 2.68 3.15 2.68
C ALA A 453 2.51 1.82 3.44
N ARG A 454 3.33 0.82 3.09
CA ARG A 454 3.31 -0.50 3.71
C ARG A 454 3.77 -0.44 5.16
N ASP A 455 4.89 0.23 5.42
CA ASP A 455 5.42 0.40 6.77
C ASP A 455 4.42 1.14 7.68
N LEU A 456 3.78 2.20 7.17
CA LEU A 456 2.73 2.90 7.92
C LEU A 456 1.51 2.00 8.17
N ALA A 457 1.06 1.25 7.17
CA ALA A 457 -0.08 0.34 7.32
C ALA A 457 0.22 -0.75 8.37
N VAL A 458 1.42 -1.33 8.39
CA VAL A 458 1.85 -2.28 9.42
C VAL A 458 1.81 -1.63 10.81
N LEU A 459 2.40 -0.44 10.96
CA LEU A 459 2.43 0.29 12.23
C LEU A 459 1.01 0.55 12.76
N LEU A 460 0.12 1.09 11.91
CA LEU A 460 -1.25 1.43 12.30
C LEU A 460 -2.08 0.20 12.67
N ARG A 461 -1.82 -0.97 12.06
CA ARG A 461 -2.54 -2.23 12.32
C ARG A 461 -2.14 -2.85 13.66
N ALA A 462 -0.91 -2.60 14.10
CA ALA A 462 -0.42 -3.06 15.39
C ALA A 462 -0.88 -2.17 16.56
N LEU A 463 -1.37 -0.96 16.29
CA LEU A 463 -2.00 -0.13 17.32
C LEU A 463 -3.34 -0.75 17.75
N PRO A 464 -3.77 -0.56 19.01
CA PRO A 464 -5.11 -0.96 19.44
C PRO A 464 -6.15 -0.39 18.48
N ALA A 465 -7.18 -1.19 18.15
CA ALA A 465 -8.21 -0.84 17.17
C ALA A 465 -8.60 0.64 17.26
N PRO A 466 -8.55 1.39 16.12
CA PRO A 466 -8.86 2.80 16.13
C PRO A 466 -10.25 3.00 16.69
N ASP A 467 -10.35 3.85 17.71
CA ASP A 467 -11.61 4.41 18.13
C ASP A 467 -11.89 5.64 17.23
N ARG A 468 -13.16 6.08 17.12
CA ARG A 468 -13.52 7.22 16.23
C ARG A 468 -12.70 8.49 16.45
N TRP A 469 -12.05 8.62 17.60
CA TRP A 469 -11.26 9.78 18.02
C TRP A 469 -9.87 9.75 17.33
N ASN A 470 -9.12 8.65 17.44
CA ASN A 470 -7.80 8.56 16.78
C ASN A 470 -7.89 8.47 15.24
N PHE A 471 -9.01 8.00 14.70
CA PHE A 471 -9.18 7.81 13.26
C PHE A 471 -9.04 9.11 12.45
N TRP A 472 -9.53 10.25 12.92
CA TRP A 472 -9.54 11.47 12.10
C TRP A 472 -8.16 12.13 11.94
N ILE A 473 -7.18 11.74 12.76
CA ILE A 473 -5.79 12.21 12.65
C ILE A 473 -5.02 11.35 11.63
N THR A 474 -5.17 10.03 11.69
CA THR A 474 -4.37 9.10 10.86
C THR A 474 -5.12 8.55 9.65
N GLY A 475 -6.45 8.63 9.64
CA GLY A 475 -7.33 7.94 8.70
C GLY A 475 -7.17 8.40 7.26
N CYS A 476 -6.94 9.69 6.99
CA CYS A 476 -6.67 10.15 5.62
C CYS A 476 -5.38 9.55 5.05
N SER A 477 -4.33 9.46 5.87
CA SER A 477 -3.05 8.86 5.49
C SER A 477 -3.15 7.35 5.37
N ASP A 478 -3.95 6.72 6.25
CA ASP A 478 -4.26 5.30 6.17
C ASP A 478 -5.00 4.96 4.88
N MET A 479 -6.08 5.67 4.56
CA MET A 479 -6.83 5.53 3.32
C MET A 479 -5.95 5.77 2.08
N ALA A 480 -5.08 6.79 2.10
CA ALA A 480 -4.13 7.00 1.02
C ALA A 480 -3.13 5.83 0.89
N SER A 481 -2.64 5.29 2.01
CA SER A 481 -1.75 4.12 2.02
C SER A 481 -2.45 2.88 1.47
N MET A 482 -3.69 2.61 1.91
CA MET A 482 -4.52 1.53 1.37
C MET A 482 -4.66 1.65 -0.14
N MET A 483 -4.96 2.84 -0.65
CA MET A 483 -5.10 3.07 -2.09
C MET A 483 -3.79 2.82 -2.85
N LEU A 484 -2.65 3.27 -2.31
CA LEU A 484 -1.34 3.02 -2.90
C LEU A 484 -1.02 1.52 -2.95
N LEU A 485 -1.31 0.78 -1.87
CA LEU A 485 -1.14 -0.68 -1.81
C LEU A 485 -2.07 -1.39 -2.80
N THR A 486 -3.34 -0.97 -2.91
CA THR A 486 -4.29 -1.49 -3.90
C THR A 486 -3.78 -1.26 -5.33
N VAL A 487 -3.29 -0.06 -5.65
CA VAL A 487 -2.71 0.25 -6.97
C VAL A 487 -1.40 -0.51 -7.21
N ASN A 488 -0.61 -0.77 -6.16
CA ASN A 488 0.58 -1.59 -6.29
C ASN A 488 0.23 -3.04 -6.64
N GLY A 489 -0.80 -3.60 -5.99
CA GLY A 489 -1.37 -4.92 -6.31
C GLY A 489 -1.87 -5.02 -7.75
N MET A 490 -2.50 -3.95 -8.25
CA MET A 490 -2.94 -3.87 -9.65
C MET A 490 -1.81 -3.97 -10.68
N GLN A 491 -0.64 -3.41 -10.38
CA GLN A 491 0.50 -3.34 -11.30
C GLN A 491 1.42 -4.55 -11.21
N ARG A 492 1.47 -5.19 -10.04
CA ARG A 492 2.24 -6.40 -9.77
C ARG A 492 1.39 -7.66 -9.88
N THR A 493 0.50 -7.74 -10.88
CA THR A 493 -0.12 -9.01 -11.32
C THR A 493 0.90 -10.02 -11.85
N GLN A 494 2.20 -9.70 -11.73
CA GLN A 494 3.25 -10.30 -12.47
C GLN A 494 4.64 -10.33 -11.74
N HIS A 495 4.72 -10.71 -10.46
CA HIS A 495 5.87 -11.36 -9.76
C HIS A 495 5.65 -11.25 -8.24
N ASP A 496 6.19 -12.24 -7.51
CA ASP A 496 6.16 -12.51 -6.06
C ASP A 496 5.66 -11.44 -5.06
N THR A 497 4.83 -11.94 -4.14
CA THR A 497 4.27 -11.37 -2.88
C THR A 497 3.05 -10.42 -2.96
N PRO A 498 1.82 -10.92 -3.22
CA PRO A 498 0.59 -10.17 -2.92
C PRO A 498 -0.06 -10.53 -1.56
N SER A 499 0.53 -11.39 -0.70
CA SER A 499 -0.19 -11.80 0.52
C SER A 499 -0.29 -10.70 1.59
N LEU A 500 0.73 -9.85 1.75
CA LEU A 500 0.76 -8.86 2.84
C LEU A 500 -0.02 -7.59 2.50
N ASP A 501 0.13 -7.03 1.30
CA ASP A 501 -0.58 -5.80 0.88
C ASP A 501 -2.10 -6.01 0.91
N ASP A 502 -2.57 -7.14 0.37
CA ASP A 502 -4.00 -7.50 0.39
C ASP A 502 -4.50 -7.70 1.83
N GLN A 503 -3.72 -8.35 2.70
CA GLN A 503 -4.07 -8.50 4.12
C GLN A 503 -4.15 -7.15 4.84
N LEU A 504 -3.23 -6.23 4.56
CA LEU A 504 -3.20 -4.90 5.15
C LEU A 504 -4.37 -4.03 4.68
N VAL A 505 -4.76 -4.16 3.41
CA VAL A 505 -5.93 -3.49 2.82
C VAL A 505 -7.22 -4.07 3.40
N GLU A 506 -7.39 -5.39 3.45
CA GLU A 506 -8.58 -6.03 4.03
C GLU A 506 -8.74 -5.73 5.54
N ALA A 507 -7.65 -5.76 6.30
CA ALA A 507 -7.65 -5.33 7.70
C ALA A 507 -8.03 -3.84 7.85
N GLY A 508 -7.56 -3.00 6.92
CA GLY A 508 -7.95 -1.59 6.83
C GLY A 508 -9.45 -1.42 6.54
N LEU A 509 -10.00 -2.18 5.58
CA LEU A 509 -11.42 -2.15 5.24
C LEU A 509 -12.30 -2.56 6.43
N GLY A 510 -11.91 -3.60 7.18
CA GLY A 510 -12.60 -3.99 8.41
C GLY A 510 -12.54 -2.92 9.52
N THR A 511 -11.49 -2.10 9.53
CA THR A 511 -11.40 -0.93 10.41
C THR A 511 -12.36 0.18 9.97
N LEU A 512 -12.41 0.47 8.66
CA LEU A 512 -13.36 1.45 8.12
C LEU A 512 -14.81 1.05 8.39
N ASP A 513 -15.15 -0.25 8.31
CA ASP A 513 -16.49 -0.76 8.62
C ASP A 513 -16.91 -0.42 10.06
N LYS A 514 -16.02 -0.60 11.05
CA LYS A 514 -16.28 -0.21 12.45
C LYS A 514 -16.47 1.30 12.59
N ILE A 515 -15.64 2.10 11.92
CA ILE A 515 -15.76 3.56 11.96
C ILE A 515 -17.06 4.04 11.31
N ILE A 516 -17.51 3.40 10.23
CA ILE A 516 -18.80 3.70 9.59
C ILE A 516 -19.96 3.38 10.52
N GLU A 517 -19.91 2.25 11.24
CA GLU A 517 -20.90 1.90 12.25
C GLU A 517 -20.97 2.96 13.36
N GLU A 518 -19.83 3.43 13.85
CA GLU A 518 -19.74 4.42 14.94
C GLU A 518 -20.09 5.86 14.52
N THR A 519 -19.69 6.29 13.32
CA THR A 519 -19.77 7.70 12.89
C THR A 519 -20.85 7.98 11.84
N GLN A 520 -21.36 6.95 11.17
CA GLN A 520 -22.30 7.05 10.05
C GLN A 520 -21.79 7.89 8.86
N SER A 521 -20.47 8.16 8.78
CA SER A 521 -19.87 9.03 7.76
C SER A 521 -20.02 8.48 6.35
N GLU A 522 -20.72 9.23 5.49
CA GLU A 522 -20.93 8.87 4.08
C GLU A 522 -19.64 8.94 3.26
N VAL A 523 -18.72 9.85 3.58
CA VAL A 523 -17.43 10.01 2.89
C VAL A 523 -16.56 8.75 3.09
N VAL A 524 -16.49 8.25 4.33
CA VAL A 524 -15.75 7.03 4.64
C VAL A 524 -16.40 5.81 3.98
N ARG A 525 -17.73 5.74 3.98
CA ARG A 525 -18.49 4.69 3.30
C ARG A 525 -18.21 4.66 1.79
N SER A 526 -18.29 5.82 1.14
CA SER A 526 -18.01 5.97 -0.29
C SER A 526 -16.59 5.52 -0.65
N PHE A 527 -15.58 5.88 0.16
CA PHE A 527 -14.21 5.44 -0.07
C PHE A 527 -14.00 3.95 0.18
N ARG A 528 -14.61 3.42 1.25
CA ARG A 528 -14.59 2.00 1.55
C ARG A 528 -15.20 1.19 0.41
N ASP A 529 -16.34 1.63 -0.11
CA ASP A 529 -17.03 0.98 -1.23
C ASP A 529 -16.19 1.07 -2.49
N MET A 530 -15.58 2.23 -2.76
CA MET A 530 -14.64 2.38 -3.88
C MET A 530 -13.42 1.46 -3.75
N CYS A 531 -12.81 1.35 -2.57
CA CYS A 531 -11.69 0.42 -2.34
C CYS A 531 -12.14 -1.03 -2.51
N LYS A 532 -13.31 -1.40 -1.96
CA LYS A 532 -13.90 -2.73 -2.13
C LYS A 532 -14.20 -3.02 -3.58
N ASP A 533 -14.83 -2.11 -4.33
CA ASP A 533 -15.11 -2.26 -5.76
C ASP A 533 -13.83 -2.37 -6.57
N THR A 534 -12.79 -1.64 -6.18
CA THR A 534 -11.49 -1.68 -6.83
C THR A 534 -10.77 -3.01 -6.56
N ASN A 535 -10.84 -3.52 -5.32
CA ASN A 535 -10.32 -4.82 -4.90
C ASN A 535 -11.16 -6.01 -5.41
N ALA A 536 -12.47 -5.81 -5.57
CA ALA A 536 -13.43 -6.79 -6.06
C ALA A 536 -13.45 -6.83 -7.59
N ASN A 537 -13.26 -5.71 -8.28
CA ASN A 537 -12.97 -5.69 -9.72
C ASN A 537 -11.62 -6.35 -10.01
N MET A 538 -10.68 -6.37 -9.06
CA MET A 538 -9.48 -7.21 -9.11
C MET A 538 -9.76 -8.70 -8.83
N SER A 539 -10.95 -9.03 -8.32
CA SER A 539 -11.47 -10.40 -8.18
C SER A 539 -12.49 -10.79 -9.27
N SER A 540 -12.99 -9.83 -10.06
CA SER A 540 -14.06 -10.03 -11.08
C SER A 540 -13.67 -9.66 -12.52
N ASN A 541 -12.73 -8.73 -12.76
CA ASN A 541 -12.05 -8.55 -14.08
C ASN A 541 -10.98 -9.62 -14.33
N THR A 542 -10.71 -10.40 -13.31
CA THR A 542 -10.12 -11.71 -13.42
C THR A 542 -11.28 -12.66 -13.12
N GLU A 543 -11.82 -13.32 -14.14
CA GLU A 543 -12.07 -14.75 -13.95
C GLU A 543 -10.70 -15.35 -13.59
N LEU A 544 -10.28 -15.22 -12.33
CA LEU A 544 -9.11 -15.87 -11.79
C LEU A 544 -9.47 -17.35 -11.83
N HIS A 545 -9.04 -18.03 -12.89
CA HIS A 545 -9.10 -19.47 -12.94
C HIS A 545 -8.28 -20.00 -11.74
N PRO A 546 -8.65 -21.15 -11.13
CA PRO A 546 -8.03 -21.64 -9.90
C PRO A 546 -6.49 -21.67 -9.90
N GLY A 547 -5.87 -21.77 -11.09
CA GLY A 547 -4.42 -21.71 -11.28
C GLY A 547 -3.78 -20.34 -11.04
N ASP A 548 -4.45 -19.22 -11.36
CA ASP A 548 -3.90 -17.86 -11.21
C ASP A 548 -3.74 -17.43 -9.74
N LYS A 549 -4.45 -18.11 -8.82
CA LYS A 549 -4.30 -17.92 -7.38
C LYS A 549 -2.96 -18.46 -6.84
N TYR A 550 -2.30 -19.37 -7.58
CA TYR A 550 -1.10 -20.08 -7.14
C TYR A 550 0.08 -19.94 -8.11
N PHE A 551 -0.18 -19.73 -9.40
CA PHE A 551 0.83 -19.64 -10.44
C PHE A 551 0.66 -18.35 -11.22
N ARG A 552 1.76 -17.65 -11.45
CA ARG A 552 1.76 -16.45 -12.27
C ARG A 552 1.91 -16.81 -13.75
N SER A 553 0.92 -16.44 -14.56
CA SER A 553 0.97 -16.65 -16.00
C SER A 553 1.89 -15.68 -16.75
N PHE A 554 2.53 -16.16 -17.82
CA PHE A 554 3.33 -15.33 -18.74
C PHE A 554 2.47 -14.70 -19.86
N THR A 555 1.33 -15.33 -20.19
CA THR A 555 0.30 -14.83 -21.10
C THR A 555 -0.91 -14.36 -20.31
N LYS A 556 -1.67 -13.39 -20.83
CA LYS A 556 -2.91 -12.89 -20.22
C LYS A 556 -3.97 -13.98 -20.19
N THR A 557 -4.08 -14.75 -21.26
CA THR A 557 -5.02 -15.87 -21.35
C THR A 557 -4.37 -17.14 -20.78
N TRP A 558 -5.10 -17.83 -19.90
CA TRP A 558 -4.73 -19.12 -19.30
C TRP A 558 -5.68 -20.22 -19.75
N HIS A 559 -5.13 -21.31 -20.29
CA HIS A 559 -5.90 -22.46 -20.75
C HIS A 559 -5.79 -23.63 -19.77
N ASN A 560 -6.92 -24.26 -19.47
CA ASN A 560 -7.01 -25.51 -18.70
C ASN A 560 -7.54 -26.70 -19.53
N ARG A 561 -7.81 -26.45 -20.82
CA ARG A 561 -8.35 -27.39 -21.79
C ARG A 561 -7.76 -27.11 -23.16
N SER A 562 -7.84 -28.08 -24.05
CA SER A 562 -7.46 -27.86 -25.45
C SER A 562 -8.30 -26.77 -26.10
N TYR A 563 -7.70 -26.00 -27.01
CA TYR A 563 -8.34 -24.92 -27.78
C TYR A 563 -7.93 -24.96 -29.26
N PRO A 564 -8.67 -24.27 -30.16
CA PRO A 564 -8.55 -24.47 -31.62
C PRO A 564 -7.13 -24.30 -32.17
N GLN A 565 -6.37 -23.34 -31.66
CA GLN A 565 -5.02 -23.02 -32.13
C GLN A 565 -4.00 -24.14 -31.86
N ILE A 566 -4.20 -24.98 -30.86
CA ILE A 566 -3.30 -26.11 -30.59
C ILE A 566 -3.88 -27.44 -31.07
N SER A 567 -5.05 -27.42 -31.71
CA SER A 567 -5.74 -28.64 -32.14
C SER A 567 -4.87 -29.47 -33.10
N PRO A 568 -4.69 -30.78 -32.84
CA PRO A 568 -3.90 -31.65 -33.71
C PRO A 568 -4.56 -31.89 -35.08
N LEU A 569 -5.83 -31.49 -35.23
CA LEU A 569 -6.57 -31.61 -36.50
C LEU A 569 -6.33 -30.43 -37.44
N ARG A 570 -5.57 -29.41 -37.02
CA ARG A 570 -5.15 -28.30 -37.88
C ARG A 570 -4.23 -28.81 -38.99
N SER A 571 -4.56 -28.49 -40.24
CA SER A 571 -3.82 -28.95 -41.42
C SER A 571 -2.37 -28.45 -41.47
N ASP A 572 -2.09 -27.28 -40.89
CA ASP A 572 -0.78 -26.66 -40.81
C ASP A 572 0.09 -27.14 -39.64
N LEU A 573 -0.46 -27.96 -38.73
CA LEU A 573 0.27 -28.64 -37.66
C LEU A 573 0.54 -30.14 -37.97
N GLN A 574 0.25 -30.58 -39.19
CA GLN A 574 0.46 -31.97 -39.59
C GLN A 574 1.94 -32.38 -39.50
N VAL A 575 2.19 -33.59 -39.00
CA VAL A 575 3.51 -34.19 -38.84
C VAL A 575 3.68 -35.43 -39.71
N SER A 576 3.12 -35.39 -40.93
CA SER A 576 3.18 -36.47 -41.91
C SER A 576 4.61 -37.02 -42.04
N GLU A 577 4.72 -38.36 -42.10
CA GLU A 577 5.98 -39.10 -42.21
C GLU A 577 6.93 -39.01 -41.00
N SER A 578 6.61 -38.22 -39.98
CA SER A 578 7.48 -38.06 -38.81
C SER A 578 7.49 -39.30 -37.93
N VAL A 579 8.66 -39.65 -37.40
CA VAL A 579 8.84 -40.69 -36.37
C VAL A 579 8.84 -40.06 -34.98
N VAL A 580 7.84 -40.41 -34.16
CA VAL A 580 7.62 -39.85 -32.83
C VAL A 580 7.88 -40.89 -31.74
N PHE A 581 8.80 -40.60 -30.82
CA PHE A 581 9.14 -41.48 -29.69
C PHE A 581 8.67 -40.85 -28.37
N ILE A 582 7.92 -41.60 -27.56
CA ILE A 582 7.30 -41.10 -26.32
C ILE A 582 7.60 -42.04 -25.17
N THR A 583 8.37 -41.56 -24.19
CA THR A 583 8.58 -42.32 -22.95
C THR A 583 7.42 -42.12 -21.97
N GLY A 584 7.02 -43.17 -21.24
CA GLY A 584 5.82 -43.13 -20.41
C GLY A 584 4.50 -43.09 -21.20
N GLY A 585 4.50 -43.54 -22.47
CA GLY A 585 3.35 -43.43 -23.37
C GLY A 585 2.17 -44.38 -23.08
N GLY A 586 2.23 -45.21 -22.03
CA GLY A 586 1.18 -46.17 -21.69
C GLY A 586 -0.01 -45.60 -20.89
N SER A 587 0.10 -44.38 -20.37
CA SER A 587 -0.94 -43.77 -19.50
C SER A 587 -0.84 -42.24 -19.45
N GLY A 588 -1.89 -41.58 -18.96
CA GLY A 588 -1.90 -40.13 -18.68
C GLY A 588 -1.48 -39.27 -19.88
N ILE A 589 -0.69 -38.24 -19.61
CA ILE A 589 -0.18 -37.26 -20.60
C ILE A 589 0.54 -37.95 -21.77
N GLY A 590 1.37 -38.97 -21.49
CA GLY A 590 2.11 -39.68 -22.54
C GLY A 590 1.21 -40.42 -23.53
N LYS A 591 0.12 -41.05 -23.06
CA LYS A 591 -0.87 -41.70 -23.92
C LYS A 591 -1.66 -40.68 -24.74
N ALA A 592 -2.13 -39.61 -24.09
CA ALA A 592 -2.84 -38.53 -24.78
C ALA A 592 -1.97 -37.87 -25.86
N THR A 593 -0.68 -37.67 -25.56
CA THR A 593 0.31 -37.15 -26.53
C THR A 593 0.45 -38.09 -27.74
N ALA A 594 0.50 -39.41 -27.53
CA ALA A 594 0.56 -40.37 -28.63
C ALA A 594 -0.71 -40.33 -29.51
N ILE A 595 -1.89 -40.18 -28.89
CA ILE A 595 -3.17 -40.00 -29.59
C ILE A 595 -3.18 -38.70 -30.40
N ALA A 596 -2.70 -37.60 -29.82
CA ALA A 596 -2.64 -36.29 -30.48
C ALA A 596 -1.72 -36.32 -31.72
N PHE A 597 -0.55 -36.95 -31.63
CA PHE A 597 0.34 -37.10 -32.78
C PHE A 597 -0.21 -38.07 -33.84
N ALA A 598 -1.02 -39.06 -33.46
CA ALA A 598 -1.75 -39.90 -34.43
C ALA A 598 -2.81 -39.09 -35.18
N ASN A 599 -3.57 -38.23 -34.48
CA ASN A 599 -4.52 -37.29 -35.09
C ASN A 599 -3.83 -36.29 -36.03
N ALA A 600 -2.61 -35.87 -35.71
CA ALA A 600 -1.77 -35.00 -36.54
C ALA A 600 -1.07 -35.73 -37.71
N GLY A 601 -1.29 -37.04 -37.87
CA GLY A 601 -0.84 -37.82 -39.03
C GLY A 601 0.60 -38.32 -38.98
N ALA A 602 1.19 -38.50 -37.80
CA ALA A 602 2.56 -39.02 -37.68
C ALA A 602 2.77 -40.35 -38.45
N GLY A 603 3.93 -40.54 -39.07
CA GLY A 603 4.23 -41.75 -39.84
C GLY A 603 4.43 -42.98 -38.96
N ALA A 604 5.13 -42.83 -37.84
CA ALA A 604 5.28 -43.87 -36.82
C ALA A 604 5.31 -43.27 -35.41
N ILE A 605 4.68 -43.95 -34.46
CA ILE A 605 4.67 -43.57 -33.04
C ILE A 605 5.15 -44.76 -32.21
N ALA A 606 6.23 -44.59 -31.46
CA ALA A 606 6.75 -45.58 -30.52
C ALA A 606 6.53 -45.12 -29.07
N ILE A 607 5.81 -45.93 -28.28
CA ILE A 607 5.58 -45.68 -26.85
C ILE A 607 6.40 -46.65 -25.98
N PHE A 608 7.04 -46.11 -24.93
CA PHE A 608 7.91 -46.88 -24.05
C PHE A 608 7.41 -46.87 -22.61
N GLY A 609 7.49 -47.99 -21.90
CA GLY A 609 7.08 -48.08 -20.50
C GLY A 609 7.31 -49.44 -19.86
N ARG A 610 7.05 -49.56 -18.56
CA ARG A 610 7.32 -50.79 -17.80
C ARG A 610 6.16 -51.79 -17.80
N ARG A 611 4.92 -51.27 -17.89
CA ARG A 611 3.65 -51.99 -17.76
C ARG A 611 3.14 -52.38 -19.15
N LEU A 612 3.26 -53.67 -19.47
CA LEU A 612 2.96 -54.19 -20.82
C LEU A 612 1.47 -54.06 -21.17
N ASP A 613 0.59 -54.35 -20.21
CA ASP A 613 -0.86 -54.23 -20.31
C ASP A 613 -1.29 -52.80 -20.68
N ARG A 614 -0.72 -51.79 -20.01
CA ARG A 614 -1.01 -50.38 -20.29
C ARG A 614 -0.48 -49.93 -21.64
N LEU A 615 0.70 -50.41 -22.03
CA LEU A 615 1.26 -50.13 -23.37
C LEU A 615 0.41 -50.71 -24.50
N GLN A 616 -0.08 -51.94 -24.34
CA GLN A 616 -0.95 -52.58 -25.32
C GLN A 616 -2.27 -51.82 -25.47
N SER A 617 -2.94 -51.50 -24.34
CA SER A 617 -4.16 -50.69 -24.35
C SER A 617 -3.95 -49.32 -25.00
N ALA A 618 -2.85 -48.64 -24.66
CA ALA A 618 -2.51 -47.35 -25.25
C ALA A 618 -2.28 -47.47 -26.76
N ALA A 619 -1.56 -48.50 -27.22
CA ALA A 619 -1.31 -48.72 -28.64
C ALA A 619 -2.59 -48.95 -29.45
N GLU A 620 -3.57 -49.66 -28.88
CA GLU A 620 -4.90 -49.82 -29.50
C GLU A 620 -5.66 -48.51 -29.61
N GLU A 621 -5.65 -47.67 -28.55
CA GLU A 621 -6.29 -46.36 -28.57
C GLU A 621 -5.63 -45.41 -29.59
N VAL A 622 -4.29 -45.39 -29.65
CA VAL A 622 -3.53 -44.61 -30.65
C VAL A 622 -3.85 -45.08 -32.06
N SER A 623 -3.97 -46.40 -32.28
CA SER A 623 -4.33 -46.94 -33.59
C SER A 623 -5.76 -46.53 -34.02
N LYS A 624 -6.70 -46.43 -33.08
CA LYS A 624 -8.08 -45.96 -33.34
C LYS A 624 -8.17 -44.47 -33.68
N ALA A 625 -7.29 -43.66 -33.10
CA ALA A 625 -7.21 -42.22 -33.39
C ALA A 625 -6.76 -41.92 -34.82
N ASN A 626 -6.16 -42.89 -35.52
CA ASN A 626 -5.85 -42.79 -36.94
C ASN A 626 -6.73 -43.76 -37.79
N PRO A 627 -7.99 -43.38 -38.09
CA PRO A 627 -8.93 -44.25 -38.81
C PRO A 627 -8.50 -44.58 -40.25
N ASN A 628 -7.59 -43.80 -40.84
CA ASN A 628 -7.05 -44.07 -42.18
C ASN A 628 -5.89 -45.09 -42.17
N GLY A 629 -5.40 -45.50 -40.98
CA GLY A 629 -4.40 -46.55 -40.82
C GLY A 629 -2.98 -46.18 -41.27
N THR A 630 -2.67 -44.89 -41.40
CA THR A 630 -1.38 -44.43 -41.95
C THR A 630 -0.24 -44.39 -40.92
N THR A 631 -0.54 -44.36 -39.63
CA THR A 631 0.43 -44.27 -38.53
C THR A 631 0.77 -45.66 -38.03
N LYS A 632 2.05 -46.01 -38.11
CA LYS A 632 2.54 -47.25 -37.49
C LYS A 632 2.73 -47.08 -35.99
N VAL A 633 1.96 -47.82 -35.19
CA VAL A 633 2.07 -47.79 -33.72
C VAL A 633 2.97 -48.92 -33.22
N ILE A 634 3.96 -48.57 -32.41
CA ILE A 634 4.97 -49.47 -31.83
C ILE A 634 4.95 -49.28 -30.32
N PHE A 635 5.11 -50.35 -29.56
CA PHE A 635 5.30 -50.26 -28.12
C PHE A 635 6.43 -51.18 -27.67
N GLU A 636 7.24 -50.71 -26.71
CA GLU A 636 8.38 -51.43 -26.19
C GLU A 636 8.38 -51.41 -24.66
N ARG A 637 8.53 -52.60 -24.06
CA ARG A 637 8.61 -52.72 -22.60
C ARG A 637 10.05 -52.45 -22.15
N VAL A 638 10.24 -51.39 -21.38
CA VAL A 638 11.57 -50.99 -20.92
C VAL A 638 11.53 -50.30 -19.56
N ASN A 639 12.56 -50.56 -18.75
CA ASN A 639 12.85 -49.78 -17.55
C ASN A 639 13.97 -48.78 -17.87
N LEU A 640 13.67 -47.48 -17.79
CA LEU A 640 14.61 -46.43 -18.20
C LEU A 640 15.86 -46.32 -17.32
N SER A 641 15.82 -46.85 -16.09
CA SER A 641 17.03 -46.91 -15.26
C SER A 641 18.06 -47.94 -15.73
N GLN A 642 17.71 -48.81 -16.68
CA GLN A 642 18.59 -49.86 -17.19
C GLN A 642 19.12 -49.52 -18.58
N ARG A 643 20.28 -48.87 -18.64
CA ARG A 643 20.83 -48.27 -19.88
C ARG A 643 20.81 -49.23 -21.10
N ALA A 644 21.37 -50.42 -20.96
CA ALA A 644 21.43 -51.40 -22.07
C ALA A 644 20.03 -51.83 -22.58
N ALA A 645 19.03 -51.87 -21.70
CA ALA A 645 17.66 -52.17 -22.09
C ALA A 645 17.04 -51.00 -22.87
N VAL A 646 17.36 -49.76 -22.51
CA VAL A 646 16.94 -48.56 -23.25
C VAL A 646 17.54 -48.55 -24.65
N ASP A 647 18.85 -48.78 -24.78
CA ASP A 647 19.53 -48.83 -26.08
C ASP A 647 18.89 -49.91 -26.99
N THR A 648 18.62 -51.09 -26.43
CA THR A 648 18.00 -52.21 -27.16
C THR A 648 16.57 -51.88 -27.60
N ALA A 649 15.75 -51.34 -26.71
CA ALA A 649 14.36 -50.99 -27.00
C ALA A 649 14.25 -49.89 -28.05
N PHE A 650 15.10 -48.86 -27.98
CA PHE A 650 15.06 -47.74 -28.93
C PHE A 650 15.54 -48.17 -30.31
N ALA A 651 16.61 -48.99 -30.39
CA ALA A 651 17.05 -49.57 -31.66
C ALA A 651 15.99 -50.49 -32.29
N SER A 652 15.31 -51.31 -31.47
CA SER A 652 14.18 -52.14 -31.92
C SER A 652 13.04 -51.29 -32.48
N ALA A 653 12.64 -50.23 -31.78
CA ALA A 653 11.58 -49.33 -32.23
C ALA A 653 11.94 -48.62 -33.55
N VAL A 654 13.19 -48.15 -33.72
CA VAL A 654 13.64 -47.54 -34.99
C VAL A 654 13.58 -48.55 -36.13
N LYS A 655 14.03 -49.78 -35.92
CA LYS A 655 13.93 -50.86 -36.92
C LYS A 655 12.47 -51.13 -37.29
N GLN A 656 11.58 -51.18 -36.30
CA GLN A 656 10.15 -51.36 -36.53
C GLN A 656 9.52 -50.15 -37.24
N ALA A 657 10.01 -48.94 -37.02
CA ALA A 657 9.58 -47.73 -37.72
C ALA A 657 10.13 -47.63 -39.17
N GLY A 658 10.78 -48.68 -39.69
CA GLY A 658 11.32 -48.70 -41.05
C GLY A 658 12.75 -48.18 -41.17
N GLY A 659 13.45 -47.99 -40.05
CA GLY A 659 14.84 -47.52 -40.02
C GLY A 659 15.01 -46.00 -40.14
N ALA A 660 13.90 -45.25 -40.18
CA ALA A 660 13.93 -43.79 -40.19
C ALA A 660 14.45 -43.23 -38.86
N LYS A 661 15.11 -42.06 -38.94
CA LYS A 661 15.59 -41.31 -37.77
C LYS A 661 14.39 -40.73 -37.00
N ILE A 662 14.60 -40.43 -35.71
CA ILE A 662 13.58 -39.86 -34.84
C ILE A 662 13.46 -38.36 -35.11
N ASP A 663 12.29 -37.91 -35.54
CA ASP A 663 12.00 -36.50 -35.80
C ASP A 663 11.53 -35.77 -34.55
N ILE A 664 10.73 -36.45 -33.72
CA ILE A 664 10.15 -35.88 -32.50
C ILE A 664 10.36 -36.85 -31.33
N PHE A 665 10.96 -36.37 -30.25
CA PHE A 665 11.17 -37.13 -29.04
C PHE A 665 10.52 -36.45 -27.83
N ILE A 666 9.67 -37.16 -27.10
CA ILE A 666 9.03 -36.68 -25.87
C ILE A 666 9.53 -37.50 -24.67
N HIS A 667 10.35 -36.85 -23.85
CA HIS A 667 10.73 -37.38 -22.55
C HIS A 667 9.65 -37.07 -21.50
N ASN A 668 8.67 -37.97 -21.36
CA ASN A 668 7.56 -37.80 -20.42
C ASN A 668 7.65 -38.70 -19.18
N ALA A 669 8.45 -39.76 -19.20
CA ALA A 669 8.52 -40.66 -18.06
C ALA A 669 9.10 -39.98 -16.80
N GLY A 670 8.44 -40.17 -15.66
CA GLY A 670 8.89 -39.71 -14.36
C GLY A 670 8.01 -40.25 -13.24
N ILE A 671 8.42 -40.00 -12.00
CA ILE A 671 7.64 -40.28 -10.79
C ILE A 671 7.64 -39.06 -9.86
N LEU A 672 6.53 -38.89 -9.15
CA LEU A 672 6.43 -37.97 -8.04
C LEU A 672 6.85 -38.73 -6.78
N GLN A 673 7.90 -38.26 -6.10
CA GLN A 673 8.29 -38.82 -4.81
C GLN A 673 7.27 -38.42 -3.72
N THR A 674 7.14 -39.28 -2.71
CA THR A 674 6.26 -39.03 -1.55
C THR A 674 6.59 -37.69 -0.86
N ALA A 675 5.59 -36.92 -0.43
CA ALA A 675 5.84 -35.65 0.23
C ALA A 675 6.50 -35.85 1.62
N GLY A 676 7.45 -35.00 1.99
CA GLY A 676 8.14 -35.05 3.28
C GLY A 676 9.18 -33.95 3.47
N LEU A 677 9.53 -33.67 4.72
CA LEU A 677 10.56 -32.68 5.06
C LEU A 677 11.95 -33.18 4.64
N VAL A 678 12.91 -32.27 4.45
CA VAL A 678 14.31 -32.64 4.12
C VAL A 678 14.93 -33.43 5.28
N ALA A 679 14.77 -32.94 6.51
CA ALA A 679 15.25 -33.62 7.69
C ALA A 679 14.39 -34.86 7.97
N GLY A 680 15.02 -36.03 7.99
CA GLY A 680 14.34 -37.30 8.26
C GLY A 680 13.61 -37.92 7.07
N TYR A 681 13.83 -37.43 5.85
CA TYR A 681 13.27 -38.04 4.64
C TYR A 681 13.81 -39.46 4.40
N ASP A 682 12.97 -40.37 3.90
CA ASP A 682 13.38 -41.74 3.61
C ASP A 682 14.40 -41.79 2.45
N GLU A 683 15.58 -42.36 2.73
CA GLU A 683 16.67 -42.43 1.75
C GLU A 683 16.29 -43.27 0.52
N ASN A 684 15.57 -44.38 0.71
CA ASN A 684 15.22 -45.29 -0.38
C ASN A 684 14.24 -44.62 -1.36
N GLU A 685 13.25 -43.91 -0.84
CA GLU A 685 12.30 -43.13 -1.64
C GLU A 685 13.01 -42.02 -2.40
N TYR A 686 13.94 -41.31 -1.76
CA TYR A 686 14.76 -40.30 -2.44
C TYR A 686 15.59 -40.90 -3.60
N ARG A 687 16.31 -41.99 -3.33
CA ARG A 687 17.14 -42.69 -4.35
C ARG A 687 16.31 -43.19 -5.51
N LYS A 688 15.15 -43.79 -5.26
CA LYS A 688 14.23 -44.27 -6.29
C LYS A 688 13.75 -43.12 -7.19
N GLY A 689 13.45 -41.96 -6.61
CA GLY A 689 13.14 -40.73 -7.33
C GLY A 689 14.24 -40.29 -8.27
N LEU A 690 15.48 -40.19 -7.77
CA LEU A 690 16.65 -39.83 -8.58
C LEU A 690 16.95 -40.84 -9.68
N GLU A 691 16.84 -42.13 -9.38
CA GLU A 691 17.14 -43.22 -10.32
C GLU A 691 16.24 -43.15 -11.56
N LEU A 692 14.97 -42.79 -11.40
CA LEU A 692 14.07 -42.65 -12.54
C LEU A 692 14.10 -41.25 -13.16
N ASN A 693 13.92 -40.18 -12.37
CA ASN A 693 13.76 -38.82 -12.90
C ASN A 693 15.07 -38.23 -13.43
N MET A 694 16.24 -38.71 -12.96
CA MET A 694 17.54 -38.21 -13.40
C MET A 694 18.33 -39.26 -14.17
N VAL A 695 18.62 -40.43 -13.59
CA VAL A 695 19.40 -41.48 -14.28
C VAL A 695 18.62 -42.03 -15.48
N GLY A 696 17.31 -42.26 -15.32
CA GLY A 696 16.44 -42.67 -16.42
C GLY A 696 16.38 -41.64 -17.57
N ALA A 697 16.33 -40.35 -17.24
CA ALA A 697 16.37 -39.26 -18.23
C ALA A 697 17.72 -39.23 -18.96
N PHE A 698 18.83 -39.34 -18.23
CA PHE A 698 20.18 -39.42 -18.80
C PHE A 698 20.32 -40.62 -19.76
N ASN A 699 19.90 -41.82 -19.34
CA ASN A 699 19.95 -43.01 -20.18
C ASN A 699 19.14 -42.84 -21.46
N THR A 700 17.98 -42.19 -21.35
CA THR A 700 17.10 -41.89 -22.48
C THR A 700 17.77 -40.94 -23.47
N VAL A 701 18.39 -39.85 -22.99
CA VAL A 701 19.11 -38.90 -23.83
C VAL A 701 20.24 -39.60 -24.59
N GLN A 702 21.01 -40.43 -23.90
CA GLN A 702 22.14 -41.12 -24.51
C GLN A 702 21.71 -42.16 -25.55
N ALA A 703 20.59 -42.85 -25.34
CA ALA A 703 20.05 -43.83 -26.28
C ALA A 703 19.39 -43.18 -27.51
N MET A 704 18.66 -42.07 -27.32
CA MET A 704 17.96 -41.38 -28.41
C MET A 704 18.91 -40.61 -29.31
N PHE A 705 19.96 -39.99 -28.75
CA PHE A 705 20.81 -39.02 -29.45
C PHE A 705 21.37 -39.54 -30.80
N PRO A 706 21.98 -40.74 -30.90
CA PRO A 706 22.48 -41.25 -32.18
C PRO A 706 21.36 -41.60 -33.19
N LEU A 707 20.11 -41.67 -32.75
CA LEU A 707 18.94 -42.02 -33.54
C LEU A 707 18.14 -40.79 -34.01
N LEU A 708 18.45 -39.59 -33.51
CA LEU A 708 17.77 -38.36 -33.88
C LEU A 708 18.04 -37.95 -35.34
N ALA A 709 17.06 -37.33 -35.97
CA ALA A 709 17.25 -36.55 -37.19
C ALA A 709 18.01 -35.24 -36.89
N SER A 710 18.63 -34.63 -37.90
CA SER A 710 19.51 -33.47 -37.70
C SER A 710 18.82 -32.24 -37.09
N LYS A 711 17.51 -32.09 -37.31
CA LYS A 711 16.69 -30.98 -36.79
C LYS A 711 15.57 -31.47 -35.89
N ALA A 712 15.79 -32.59 -35.21
CA ALA A 712 14.78 -33.22 -34.38
C ALA A 712 14.26 -32.27 -33.29
N LYS A 713 12.99 -32.43 -32.96
CA LYS A 713 12.29 -31.73 -31.88
C LYS A 713 12.35 -32.61 -30.62
N VAL A 714 12.84 -32.10 -29.51
CA VAL A 714 13.01 -32.85 -28.26
C VAL A 714 12.33 -32.11 -27.12
N PHE A 715 11.30 -32.71 -26.53
CA PHE A 715 10.52 -32.10 -25.47
C PHE A 715 10.68 -32.86 -24.17
N ASN A 716 11.15 -32.16 -23.14
CA ASN A 716 11.28 -32.70 -21.80
C ASN A 716 10.08 -32.27 -20.95
N ILE A 717 9.27 -33.23 -20.50
CA ILE A 717 8.17 -32.94 -19.59
C ILE A 717 8.73 -32.78 -18.17
N SER A 718 9.00 -31.53 -17.83
CA SER A 718 9.50 -31.10 -16.53
C SER A 718 8.33 -30.82 -15.58
N SER A 719 8.41 -29.76 -14.79
CA SER A 719 7.36 -29.30 -13.88
C SER A 719 7.63 -27.86 -13.45
N CYS A 720 6.57 -27.09 -13.15
CA CYS A 720 6.69 -25.75 -12.58
C CYS A 720 7.52 -25.75 -11.29
N ILE A 721 7.47 -26.84 -10.50
CA ILE A 721 8.23 -26.99 -9.26
C ILE A 721 9.75 -26.88 -9.43
N ALA A 722 10.24 -26.98 -10.66
CA ALA A 722 11.66 -26.79 -10.98
C ALA A 722 12.11 -25.32 -10.79
N HIS A 723 11.21 -24.34 -10.89
CA HIS A 723 11.57 -22.91 -10.91
C HIS A 723 10.66 -21.99 -10.09
N ILE A 724 9.53 -22.46 -9.56
CA ILE A 724 8.70 -21.69 -8.62
C ILE A 724 9.31 -21.66 -7.21
N SER A 725 8.76 -20.79 -6.36
CA SER A 725 9.12 -20.66 -4.94
C SER A 725 8.99 -21.98 -4.16
N VAL A 726 9.81 -22.11 -3.11
CA VAL A 726 9.93 -23.35 -2.33
C VAL A 726 8.58 -23.76 -1.74
N MET A 727 8.15 -24.97 -2.05
CA MET A 727 6.95 -25.59 -1.48
C MET A 727 7.34 -26.65 -0.44
N PRO A 728 6.97 -26.48 0.85
CA PRO A 728 7.27 -27.44 1.89
C PRO A 728 6.79 -28.86 1.53
N GLY A 729 7.63 -29.86 1.77
CA GLY A 729 7.29 -31.27 1.52
C GLY A 729 7.68 -31.80 0.14
N CYS A 730 7.95 -30.96 -0.86
CA CYS A 730 8.17 -31.43 -2.24
C CYS A 730 9.61 -31.30 -2.73
N TRP A 731 10.57 -31.12 -1.81
CA TRP A 731 11.97 -30.84 -2.11
C TRP A 731 12.63 -31.91 -3.01
N ALA A 732 12.34 -33.20 -2.79
CA ALA A 732 12.97 -34.30 -3.52
C ALA A 732 12.56 -34.29 -5.01
N TYR A 733 11.28 -34.06 -5.28
CA TYR A 733 10.76 -33.93 -6.63
C TYR A 733 11.28 -32.66 -7.30
N ALA A 734 11.23 -31.52 -6.59
CA ALA A 734 11.78 -30.25 -7.05
C ALA A 734 13.23 -30.36 -7.48
N ALA A 735 14.10 -30.91 -6.61
CA ALA A 735 15.50 -31.14 -6.88
C ALA A 735 15.74 -32.03 -8.11
N SER A 736 14.96 -33.11 -8.25
CA SER A 736 15.08 -34.00 -9.42
C SER A 736 14.65 -33.33 -10.73
N LYS A 737 13.57 -32.52 -10.71
CA LYS A 737 13.04 -31.85 -11.89
C LYS A 737 13.90 -30.66 -12.33
N ILE A 738 14.46 -29.89 -11.41
CA ILE A 738 15.42 -28.83 -11.78
C ILE A 738 16.72 -29.40 -12.34
N ALA A 739 17.24 -30.50 -11.77
CA ALA A 739 18.42 -31.19 -12.30
C ALA A 739 18.17 -31.70 -13.73
N ASN A 740 17.03 -32.35 -13.96
CA ASN A 740 16.63 -32.81 -15.29
C ASN A 740 16.44 -31.64 -16.28
N THR A 741 15.76 -30.57 -15.86
CA THR A 741 15.59 -29.35 -16.68
C THR A 741 16.93 -28.80 -17.14
N LYS A 742 17.88 -28.70 -16.21
CA LYS A 742 19.21 -28.17 -16.50
C LYS A 742 19.99 -29.07 -17.47
N MET A 743 19.87 -30.39 -17.36
CA MET A 743 20.47 -31.33 -18.30
C MET A 743 20.00 -31.08 -19.75
N PHE A 744 18.70 -30.81 -19.95
CA PHE A 744 18.16 -30.49 -21.28
C PHE A 744 18.55 -29.09 -21.77
N ASP A 745 18.77 -28.12 -20.87
CA ASP A 745 19.35 -26.82 -21.24
C ASP A 745 20.77 -27.00 -21.82
N TYR A 746 21.62 -27.81 -21.18
CA TYR A 746 22.95 -28.13 -21.69
C TYR A 746 22.88 -28.86 -23.03
N LEU A 747 22.00 -29.86 -23.16
CA LEU A 747 21.81 -30.60 -24.41
C LEU A 747 21.44 -29.67 -25.58
N GLN A 748 20.62 -28.63 -25.34
CA GLN A 748 20.26 -27.64 -26.35
C GLN A 748 21.46 -26.80 -26.80
N ILE A 749 22.27 -26.32 -25.83
CA ILE A 749 23.41 -25.46 -26.13
C ILE A 749 24.51 -26.24 -26.86
N GLU A 750 24.74 -27.49 -26.48
CA GLU A 750 25.69 -28.40 -27.12
C GLU A 750 25.26 -28.81 -28.53
N ASN A 751 23.95 -28.74 -28.84
CA ASN A 751 23.39 -29.18 -30.11
C ASN A 751 22.47 -28.11 -30.72
N PRO A 752 23.05 -27.04 -31.30
CA PRO A 752 22.28 -25.91 -31.81
C PRO A 752 21.35 -26.26 -32.97
N ASP A 753 21.45 -27.41 -33.64
CA ASP A 753 20.50 -27.75 -34.71
C ASP A 753 19.20 -28.37 -34.20
N LEU A 754 19.21 -28.90 -32.97
CA LEU A 754 18.03 -29.49 -32.33
C LEU A 754 17.10 -28.41 -31.78
N HIS A 755 15.80 -28.69 -31.75
CA HIS A 755 14.80 -27.86 -31.09
C HIS A 755 14.39 -28.51 -29.77
N ILE A 756 15.02 -28.11 -28.68
CA ILE A 756 14.82 -28.68 -27.36
C ILE A 756 14.06 -27.70 -26.48
N VAL A 757 12.99 -28.18 -25.82
CA VAL A 757 12.13 -27.35 -24.96
C VAL A 757 11.81 -28.11 -23.68
N ASN A 758 11.94 -27.41 -22.55
CA ASN A 758 11.45 -27.90 -21.26
C ASN A 758 9.98 -27.47 -21.10
N VAL A 759 9.10 -28.40 -20.73
CA VAL A 759 7.65 -28.17 -20.72
C VAL A 759 7.07 -28.50 -19.34
N HIS A 760 6.35 -27.54 -18.74
CA HIS A 760 5.44 -27.82 -17.64
C HIS A 760 4.07 -28.22 -18.21
N PRO A 761 3.57 -29.43 -17.90
CA PRO A 761 2.38 -29.97 -18.55
C PRO A 761 1.04 -29.54 -17.93
N GLY A 762 1.04 -28.55 -17.02
CA GLY A 762 -0.14 -28.21 -16.23
C GLY A 762 -0.35 -29.14 -15.03
N VAL A 763 -1.46 -28.95 -14.32
CA VAL A 763 -1.90 -29.76 -13.18
C VAL A 763 -2.92 -30.79 -13.67
N VAL A 764 -2.43 -31.85 -14.31
CA VAL A 764 -3.28 -32.92 -14.84
C VAL A 764 -3.45 -34.03 -13.80
N ASP A 765 -4.70 -34.45 -13.58
CA ASP A 765 -4.98 -35.63 -12.76
C ASP A 765 -4.50 -36.88 -13.52
N THR A 766 -3.42 -37.47 -13.02
CA THR A 766 -2.81 -38.67 -13.58
C THR A 766 -2.51 -39.63 -12.46
N GLU A 767 -2.23 -40.89 -12.78
CA GLU A 767 -1.82 -41.89 -11.78
C GLU A 767 -0.58 -41.48 -10.95
N ILE A 768 0.22 -40.51 -11.43
CA ILE A 768 1.35 -39.93 -10.68
C ILE A 768 0.87 -39.07 -9.49
N ASN A 769 -0.33 -38.48 -9.58
CA ASN A 769 -0.92 -37.59 -8.57
C ASN A 769 -2.09 -38.26 -7.79
N ALA A 770 -2.35 -39.55 -8.02
CA ALA A 770 -3.52 -40.26 -7.48
C ALA A 770 -3.63 -40.31 -5.94
N ASN A 771 -2.54 -40.02 -5.22
CA ASN A 771 -2.49 -40.00 -3.75
C ASN A 771 -2.23 -38.61 -3.16
N THR A 772 -2.25 -37.55 -3.98
CA THR A 772 -2.10 -36.17 -3.50
C THR A 772 -3.45 -35.49 -3.52
N GLU A 773 -3.91 -34.95 -2.38
CA GLU A 773 -5.00 -33.98 -2.39
C GLU A 773 -4.55 -32.83 -3.31
N HIS A 774 -5.22 -32.67 -4.45
CA HIS A 774 -5.02 -31.52 -5.34
C HIS A 774 -5.31 -30.28 -4.50
N ALA A 775 -4.28 -29.56 -4.06
CA ALA A 775 -4.32 -28.49 -3.06
C ALA A 775 -5.13 -27.24 -3.52
N GLY A 776 -6.36 -27.43 -3.97
CA GLY A 776 -7.21 -26.42 -4.59
C GLY A 776 -6.75 -25.90 -5.95
N LEU A 777 -5.77 -26.54 -6.60
CA LEU A 777 -5.05 -26.00 -7.79
C LEU A 777 -5.85 -26.03 -9.11
N GLY A 778 -7.06 -26.61 -9.14
CA GLY A 778 -7.76 -26.92 -10.38
C GLY A 778 -7.13 -28.12 -11.11
N VAL A 779 -7.90 -28.78 -11.97
CA VAL A 779 -7.43 -29.93 -12.76
C VAL A 779 -7.49 -29.55 -14.24
N ASP A 780 -6.35 -29.60 -14.91
CA ASP A 780 -6.24 -29.41 -16.36
C ASP A 780 -6.63 -30.68 -17.11
N GLU A 781 -7.29 -30.54 -18.26
CA GLU A 781 -7.61 -31.67 -19.13
C GLU A 781 -6.33 -32.27 -19.74
N VAL A 782 -6.24 -33.60 -19.78
CA VAL A 782 -5.06 -34.32 -20.29
C VAL A 782 -4.73 -34.01 -21.76
N ASP A 783 -5.73 -33.55 -22.54
CA ASP A 783 -5.57 -33.17 -23.94
C ASP A 783 -4.83 -31.83 -24.10
N LEU A 784 -4.86 -30.93 -23.12
CA LEU A 784 -4.17 -29.65 -23.18
C LEU A 784 -2.65 -29.82 -23.43
N PRO A 785 -1.89 -30.52 -22.57
CA PRO A 785 -0.46 -30.73 -22.82
C PRO A 785 -0.20 -31.55 -24.08
N ALA A 786 -1.06 -32.53 -24.39
CA ALA A 786 -0.90 -33.36 -25.58
C ALA A 786 -0.98 -32.54 -26.88
N HIS A 787 -1.97 -31.66 -26.97
CA HIS A 787 -2.21 -30.79 -28.13
C HIS A 787 -1.18 -29.66 -28.20
N PHE A 788 -0.78 -29.10 -27.05
CA PHE A 788 0.30 -28.11 -27.00
C PHE A 788 1.62 -28.68 -27.54
N LEU A 789 1.96 -29.94 -27.27
CA LEU A 789 3.17 -30.59 -27.79
C LEU A 789 3.13 -30.77 -29.33
N VAL A 790 1.94 -30.98 -29.90
CA VAL A 790 1.77 -31.02 -31.37
C VAL A 790 2.03 -29.63 -31.96
N TRP A 791 1.45 -28.58 -31.37
CA TRP A 791 1.75 -27.20 -31.78
C TRP A 791 3.24 -26.84 -31.61
N LEU A 792 3.86 -27.26 -30.50
CA LEU A 792 5.28 -27.02 -30.21
C LEU A 792 6.22 -27.70 -31.22
N ALA A 793 5.79 -28.80 -31.83
CA ALA A 793 6.53 -29.47 -32.91
C ALA A 793 6.50 -28.71 -34.23
N SER A 794 5.55 -27.80 -34.42
CA SER A 794 5.38 -27.04 -35.66
C SER A 794 6.42 -25.95 -35.85
N ARG A 795 6.41 -25.32 -37.03
CA ARG A 795 7.25 -24.15 -37.32
C ARG A 795 6.84 -22.90 -36.55
N GLU A 796 5.57 -22.80 -36.15
CA GLU A 796 5.06 -21.65 -35.40
C GLU A 796 5.81 -21.45 -34.09
N ALA A 797 6.31 -22.53 -33.48
CA ALA A 797 6.92 -22.52 -32.17
C ALA A 797 8.46 -22.50 -32.19
N GLU A 798 9.12 -22.33 -33.35
CA GLU A 798 10.60 -22.37 -33.45
C GLU A 798 11.31 -21.33 -32.58
N PHE A 799 10.65 -20.21 -32.25
CA PHE A 799 11.18 -19.18 -31.37
C PHE A 799 11.31 -19.63 -29.90
N LEU A 800 10.66 -20.73 -29.50
CA LEU A 800 10.70 -21.30 -28.15
C LEU A 800 11.88 -22.26 -27.92
N LYS A 801 12.81 -22.32 -28.87
CA LYS A 801 14.00 -23.15 -28.77
C LYS A 801 14.87 -22.80 -27.57
N GLY A 802 15.18 -23.82 -26.76
CA GLY A 802 15.95 -23.68 -25.53
C GLY A 802 15.21 -22.95 -24.42
N LYS A 803 13.88 -22.93 -24.46
CA LYS A 803 13.03 -22.28 -23.45
C LYS A 803 12.35 -23.30 -22.54
N PHE A 804 11.85 -22.79 -21.42
CA PHE A 804 10.95 -23.45 -20.51
C PHE A 804 9.55 -22.86 -20.70
N VAL A 805 8.56 -23.68 -21.04
CA VAL A 805 7.20 -23.23 -21.35
C VAL A 805 6.14 -23.97 -20.54
N TRP A 806 5.00 -23.32 -20.30
CA TRP A 806 3.84 -23.93 -19.66
C TRP A 806 2.77 -24.14 -20.72
N VAL A 807 2.14 -25.31 -20.72
CA VAL A 807 1.09 -25.64 -21.71
C VAL A 807 -0.17 -24.79 -21.55
N ASN A 808 -0.35 -24.19 -20.37
CA ASN A 808 -1.46 -23.31 -20.05
C ASN A 808 -1.36 -21.93 -20.72
N TRP A 809 -0.18 -21.55 -21.22
CA TRP A 809 0.00 -20.27 -21.88
C TRP A 809 -0.62 -20.25 -23.27
N ASP A 810 -1.16 -19.09 -23.66
CA ASP A 810 -1.79 -18.89 -24.96
C ASP A 810 -0.76 -18.76 -26.08
N VAL A 811 -0.89 -19.59 -27.11
CA VAL A 811 0.10 -19.66 -28.20
C VAL A 811 0.09 -18.45 -29.12
N ASP A 812 -1.05 -17.76 -29.28
CA ASP A 812 -1.11 -16.56 -30.11
C ASP A 812 -0.42 -15.39 -29.40
N GLU A 813 -0.59 -15.28 -28.08
CA GLU A 813 0.14 -14.31 -27.25
C GLU A 813 1.65 -14.60 -27.19
N LEU A 814 2.05 -15.87 -27.10
CA LEU A 814 3.47 -16.26 -27.18
C LEU A 814 4.07 -15.86 -28.54
N LYS A 815 3.36 -16.12 -29.64
CA LYS A 815 3.78 -15.72 -30.99
C LYS A 815 3.89 -14.20 -31.13
N ALA A 816 2.96 -13.45 -30.56
CA ALA A 816 3.00 -11.98 -30.57
C ALA A 816 4.27 -11.41 -29.89
N ARG A 817 4.89 -12.19 -28.99
CA ARG A 817 6.13 -11.83 -28.28
C ARG A 817 7.35 -12.61 -28.76
N ALA A 818 7.28 -13.25 -29.94
CA ALA A 818 8.32 -14.15 -30.41
C ALA A 818 9.72 -13.50 -30.49
N ASP A 819 9.81 -12.26 -31.00
CA ASP A 819 11.08 -11.53 -31.10
C ASP A 819 11.66 -11.19 -29.72
N GLU A 820 10.82 -10.79 -28.77
CA GLU A 820 11.22 -10.52 -27.39
C GLU A 820 11.76 -11.79 -26.72
N ILE A 821 10.99 -12.88 -26.79
CA ILE A 821 11.34 -14.17 -26.20
C ILE A 821 12.65 -14.70 -26.80
N LYS A 822 12.85 -14.55 -28.11
CA LYS A 822 14.04 -15.03 -28.80
C LYS A 822 15.30 -14.25 -28.40
N ASN A 823 15.20 -12.93 -28.27
CA ASN A 823 16.36 -12.05 -28.10
C ASN A 823 16.74 -11.81 -26.63
N LEU A 824 15.81 -12.02 -25.70
CA LEU A 824 16.05 -11.83 -24.26
C LEU A 824 16.23 -13.17 -23.53
N PRO A 825 16.83 -13.17 -22.31
CA PRO A 825 16.95 -14.36 -21.48
C PRO A 825 15.60 -14.84 -20.88
N LEU A 826 14.47 -14.38 -21.41
CA LEU A 826 13.13 -14.80 -21.01
C LEU A 826 12.94 -16.30 -21.17
N LEU A 827 12.11 -16.87 -20.29
CA LEU A 827 11.73 -18.29 -20.30
C LEU A 827 12.94 -19.24 -20.19
N LYS A 828 14.02 -18.80 -19.53
CA LYS A 828 15.15 -19.65 -19.15
C LYS A 828 15.21 -19.77 -17.63
N VAL A 829 15.63 -20.92 -17.14
CA VAL A 829 15.82 -21.13 -15.70
C VAL A 829 17.23 -20.69 -15.31
N LEU A 830 17.31 -19.47 -14.76
CA LEU A 830 18.54 -18.75 -14.44
C LEU A 830 18.45 -18.15 -13.02
N LEU A 831 19.60 -17.74 -12.50
CA LEU A 831 19.68 -17.03 -11.22
C LEU A 831 19.17 -15.59 -11.39
N ASN A 832 18.16 -15.20 -10.61
CA ASN A 832 17.61 -13.85 -10.65
C ASN A 832 18.56 -12.83 -9.97
N GLY A 833 18.57 -11.58 -10.44
CA GLY A 833 19.31 -10.47 -9.81
C GLY A 833 20.81 -10.42 -10.09
N VAL A 834 21.34 -11.29 -10.96
CA VAL A 834 22.73 -11.24 -11.42
C VAL A 834 22.75 -10.90 -12.91
N PRO A 835 23.44 -9.83 -13.35
CA PRO A 835 23.65 -9.59 -14.77
C PRO A 835 24.44 -10.76 -15.36
N LEU A 836 23.87 -11.45 -16.36
CA LEU A 836 24.47 -12.59 -17.06
C LEU A 836 25.07 -12.18 -18.39
#